data_AF-A0A0M9DX94-F1
#
_entry.id   AF-A0A0M9DX94-F1
#
_cell.length_a   1.000
_cell.length_b   1.000
_cell.length_c   1.000
_cell.angle_alpha   90.00
_cell.angle_beta   90.00
_cell.angle_gamma   90.00
#
_symmetry.space_group_name_H-M   'P 1'
#
loop_
_entity.id
_entity.type
_entity.pdbx_description
1 polymer ?
#
loop_
_entity_poly.entity_id
_entity_poly.type
_entity_poly.pdbx_seq_one_letter_code
_entity_poly.pdbx_strand_id
1 'polypeptide(L)'
;YQDTIKSQGKMEKLVNICWMISTIGSILGVFLGVIIAFAMNRSLSKPINNLLQGINKISDGNMDFRVNVPIKDEIGQVATAFNSMADKIQILIKELHESKKKSEQASMAKGTFLSNMSHEIRTPMNAVIGLTSLALKTDLTSKQMDYLVKIKDSADALLCIINDILDYSKIEAGKMDIECIPFDINDMLANISNIVQIKAEEKNLELFFATNKNVPPGLIGDPLRLSQILINLINNAIKFTEKGQVAVSTKLLSEYQEKNKSMVILRFMVSDTGIGMTKDEVGRLFQSFTQIDKSITRKYGGTGLGLSICKNLVEMMGGKITIESNPGHGSTFTFNVKLQKQESYTKKQWHTPKKLTGINVLVVDDNSSSREILTDLLESFSFVVTQASSGGEAIKIVKKNDTDNPIRLILMDKKMPGMDGIEATRCIKKEMSLSQVPAILMVTAYGREEVRKLATNAGIDAFLLKPINASVLFNSIMEVMGEIESKTPLISQDNSEAHEIEKLVTHIRGAKILLAEDNEINQQVATEMLEYEGFDVTIANNGREAINLVKNNEFDAVLMDIQMPEMDGLTATKRIREFQTISSKIPIIAMTAHAIKGEKEKYLETGMDDYISKPVDNIELFKVLSKWIKHRGTQDTNSESTMGKDTNEKDRIENANIDTKPFEIIEGIDIKTALKRLRNNHKFFKKILFEFTKKYDNAVHDFKEKWDKGDTAYCARLAHSIKGVAGNISAHDLEKAAKELELALKQDKIENLDHILIRFEQSLNVVTNSINKLKNKENLEANDEIEMNNLDQEIDLSQVETLIKSLISLVNEYDSDAINEFLQLKDLLIKDSKYRLLLNQLETEINSFQFDEAHASLLKLSKLSEGGPSGKELS
;
A
#
# COMPACT_ATOMS: atom_id res chain seq x y z
N TYR A 1 59.14 28.24 122.15
CA TYR A 1 57.80 28.58 121.64
C TYR A 1 57.86 29.53 120.44
N GLN A 2 58.55 30.69 120.55
CA GLN A 2 58.71 31.62 119.42
C GLN A 2 59.49 31.06 118.21
N ASP A 3 60.48 30.19 118.41
CA ASP A 3 61.22 29.57 117.28
C ASP A 3 60.42 28.47 116.55
N THR A 4 59.49 27.82 117.26
CA THR A 4 58.62 26.77 116.71
C THR A 4 57.56 27.36 115.78
N ILE A 5 57.04 28.55 116.10
CA ILE A 5 56.10 29.33 115.27
C ILE A 5 56.82 29.86 114.00
N LYS A 6 58.09 30.26 114.12
CA LYS A 6 58.92 30.70 112.98
C LYS A 6 59.27 29.57 112.01
N SER A 7 59.44 28.34 112.47
CA SER A 7 59.73 27.19 111.59
C SER A 7 58.48 26.67 110.88
N GLN A 8 57.31 26.69 111.55
CA GLN A 8 56.02 26.37 110.92
C GLN A 8 55.67 27.34 109.78
N GLY A 9 55.87 28.64 109.97
CA GLY A 9 55.65 29.64 108.91
C GLY A 9 56.62 29.54 107.72
N LYS A 10 57.81 28.95 107.90
CA LYS A 10 58.74 28.62 106.79
C LYS A 10 58.30 27.36 106.05
N MET A 11 57.82 26.33 106.74
CA MET A 11 57.27 25.11 106.14
C MET A 11 56.00 25.40 105.33
N GLU A 12 55.06 26.21 105.83
CA GLU A 12 53.89 26.65 105.05
C GLU A 12 54.29 27.42 103.79
N LYS A 13 55.29 28.30 103.87
CA LYS A 13 55.81 29.00 102.68
C LYS A 13 56.42 28.04 101.65
N LEU A 14 57.18 27.04 102.08
CA LEU A 14 57.76 26.03 101.18
C LEU A 14 56.67 25.14 100.54
N VAL A 15 55.66 24.71 101.30
CA VAL A 15 54.52 23.94 100.78
C VAL A 15 53.72 24.78 99.79
N ASN A 16 53.47 26.06 100.08
CA ASN A 16 52.79 26.98 99.14
C ASN A 16 53.60 27.20 97.86
N ILE A 17 54.93 27.31 97.94
CA ILE A 17 55.80 27.41 96.76
C ILE A 17 55.75 26.11 95.93
N CYS A 18 55.77 24.93 96.56
CA CYS A 18 55.62 23.65 95.85
C CYS A 18 54.25 23.51 95.18
N TRP A 19 53.15 23.92 95.84
CA TRP A 19 51.82 23.96 95.24
C TRP A 19 51.75 24.95 94.07
N MET A 20 52.39 26.12 94.20
CA MET A 20 52.47 27.12 93.14
C MET A 20 53.26 26.59 91.91
N ILE A 21 54.39 25.92 92.12
CA ILE A 21 55.18 25.31 91.03
C ILE A 21 54.40 24.16 90.38
N SER A 22 53.73 23.31 91.16
CA SER A 22 52.91 22.21 90.65
C SER A 22 51.71 22.73 89.84
N THR A 23 51.05 23.78 90.31
CA THR A 23 49.92 24.40 89.57
C THR A 23 50.38 25.09 88.30
N ILE A 24 51.50 25.83 88.33
CA ILE A 24 52.11 26.43 87.14
C ILE A 24 52.53 25.35 86.13
N GLY A 25 53.19 24.27 86.59
CA GLY A 25 53.57 23.13 85.75
C GLY A 25 52.35 22.43 85.14
N SER A 26 51.27 22.24 85.91
CA SER A 26 50.01 21.67 85.41
C SER A 26 49.36 22.57 84.35
N ILE A 27 49.33 23.88 84.56
CA ILE A 27 48.78 24.86 83.62
C ILE A 27 49.60 24.87 82.32
N LEU A 28 50.94 24.86 82.41
CA LEU A 28 51.84 24.76 81.25
C LEU A 28 51.65 23.44 80.49
N GLY A 29 51.47 22.32 81.20
CA GLY A 29 51.19 21.02 80.60
C GLY A 29 49.88 21.01 79.82
N VAL A 30 48.81 21.58 80.38
CA VAL A 30 47.52 21.73 79.67
C VAL A 30 47.67 22.65 78.47
N PHE A 31 48.37 23.79 78.62
CA PHE A 31 48.58 24.73 77.52
C PHE A 31 49.37 24.11 76.36
N LEU A 32 50.43 23.36 76.67
CA LEU A 32 51.21 22.62 75.68
C LEU A 32 50.36 21.52 75.02
N GLY A 33 49.54 20.81 75.79
CA GLY A 33 48.58 19.83 75.27
C GLY A 33 47.58 20.46 74.29
N VAL A 34 47.06 21.64 74.61
CA VAL A 34 46.16 22.40 73.72
C VAL A 34 46.89 22.85 72.45
N ILE A 35 48.14 23.31 72.54
CA ILE A 35 48.94 23.68 71.36
C ILE A 35 49.20 22.46 70.47
N ILE A 36 49.57 21.32 71.04
CA ILE A 36 49.81 20.08 70.28
C ILE A 36 48.51 19.58 69.65
N ALA A 37 47.39 19.57 70.39
CA ALA A 37 46.09 19.19 69.86
C ALA A 37 45.64 20.13 68.73
N PHE A 38 45.87 21.44 68.86
CA PHE A 38 45.59 22.42 67.83
C PHE A 38 46.48 22.22 66.59
N ALA A 39 47.76 21.93 66.79
CA ALA A 39 48.71 21.63 65.72
C ALA A 39 48.31 20.34 64.98
N MET A 40 48.02 19.25 65.69
CA MET A 40 47.55 17.98 65.12
C MET A 40 46.22 18.11 64.38
N ASN A 41 45.25 18.87 64.93
CA ASN A 41 43.98 19.12 64.24
C ASN A 41 44.21 19.88 62.92
N ARG A 42 45.17 20.81 62.90
CA ARG A 42 45.50 21.60 61.71
C ARG A 42 46.32 20.80 60.69
N SER A 43 47.22 19.92 61.12
CA SER A 43 48.12 19.16 60.23
C SER A 43 47.55 17.82 59.76
N LEU A 44 46.68 17.16 60.52
CA LEU A 44 46.17 15.81 60.22
C LEU A 44 44.65 15.79 59.99
N SER A 45 43.87 16.22 60.98
CA SER A 45 42.41 16.03 60.96
C SER A 45 41.73 16.87 59.87
N LYS A 46 42.09 18.16 59.71
CA LYS A 46 41.51 19.02 58.68
C LYS A 46 41.80 18.53 57.25
N PRO A 47 43.04 18.21 56.86
CA PRO A 47 43.34 17.68 55.53
C PRO A 47 42.62 16.37 55.20
N ILE A 48 42.56 15.41 56.14
CA ILE A 48 41.86 14.13 55.94
C ILE A 48 40.36 14.36 55.74
N ASN A 49 39.76 15.23 56.54
CA ASN A 49 38.32 15.52 56.43
C ASN A 49 37.99 16.21 55.09
N ASN A 50 38.88 17.08 54.60
CA ASN A 50 38.75 17.68 53.27
C ASN A 50 38.87 16.63 52.15
N LEU A 51 39.73 15.62 52.32
CA LEU A 51 39.89 14.53 51.37
C LEU A 51 38.64 13.63 51.34
N LEU A 52 38.08 13.30 52.50
CA LEU A 52 36.81 12.58 52.63
C LEU A 52 35.64 13.34 51.98
N GLN A 53 35.56 14.66 52.20
CA GLN A 53 34.57 15.50 51.52
C GLN A 53 34.76 15.51 50.00
N GLY A 54 36.02 15.50 49.53
CA GLY A 54 36.32 15.40 48.10
C GLY A 54 35.89 14.07 47.50
N ILE A 55 36.16 12.96 48.18
CA ILE A 55 35.73 11.62 47.76
C ILE A 55 34.21 11.54 47.67
N ASN A 56 33.49 12.00 48.70
CA ASN A 56 32.02 11.96 48.69
C ASN A 56 31.45 12.83 47.57
N LYS A 57 31.99 14.04 47.35
CA LYS A 57 31.53 14.91 46.26
C LYS A 57 31.73 14.31 44.86
N ILE A 58 32.86 13.63 44.63
CA ILE A 58 33.09 12.92 43.35
C ILE A 58 32.15 11.72 43.23
N SER A 59 31.91 10.97 44.31
CA SER A 59 30.95 9.87 44.34
C SER A 59 29.51 10.32 44.06
N ASP A 60 29.14 11.52 44.51
CA ASP A 60 27.83 12.14 44.28
C ASP A 60 27.70 12.77 42.87
N GLY A 61 28.72 12.62 42.01
CA GLY A 61 28.70 13.06 40.61
C GLY A 61 29.33 14.42 40.34
N ASN A 62 29.88 15.12 41.34
CA ASN A 62 30.59 16.38 41.14
C ASN A 62 32.07 16.12 40.77
N MET A 63 32.29 15.85 39.49
CA MET A 63 33.60 15.51 38.93
C MET A 63 34.59 16.67 38.84
N ASP A 64 34.16 17.92 39.02
CA ASP A 64 35.01 19.11 38.93
C ASP A 64 35.69 19.45 40.27
N PHE A 65 35.25 18.82 41.36
CA PHE A 65 35.81 19.09 42.67
C PHE A 65 37.25 18.58 42.78
N ARG A 66 38.15 19.43 43.28
CA ARG A 66 39.54 19.07 43.60
C ARG A 66 39.83 19.38 45.04
N VAL A 67 40.55 18.48 45.70
CA VAL A 67 40.99 18.68 47.08
C VAL A 67 42.17 19.63 47.07
N ASN A 68 42.09 20.71 47.85
CA ASN A 68 43.19 21.67 47.97
C ASN A 68 44.40 20.98 48.64
N VAL A 69 45.61 21.22 48.11
CA VAL A 69 46.86 20.56 48.57
C VAL A 69 47.81 21.61 49.20
N PRO A 70 47.58 22.04 50.44
CA PRO A 70 48.41 23.06 51.08
C PRO A 70 49.71 22.53 51.69
N ILE A 71 49.93 21.20 51.77
CA ILE A 71 51.05 20.58 52.51
C ILE A 71 51.76 19.57 51.60
N LYS A 72 53.10 19.49 51.67
CA LYS A 72 53.96 18.57 50.89
C LYS A 72 54.34 17.29 51.66
N ASP A 73 53.46 16.83 52.55
CA ASP A 73 53.62 15.60 53.32
C ASP A 73 52.98 14.40 52.59
N GLU A 74 52.92 13.24 53.25
CA GLU A 74 52.30 12.03 52.71
C GLU A 74 50.81 12.23 52.39
N ILE A 75 50.10 13.06 53.17
CA ILE A 75 48.68 13.38 52.93
C ILE A 75 48.56 14.25 51.68
N GLY A 76 49.48 15.19 51.48
CA GLY A 76 49.60 15.97 50.26
C GLY A 76 49.81 15.10 49.02
N GLN A 77 50.65 14.06 49.11
CA GLN A 77 50.85 13.12 48.01
C GLN A 77 49.57 12.34 47.68
N VAL A 78 48.83 11.86 48.68
CA VAL A 78 47.54 11.17 48.48
C VAL A 78 46.51 12.11 47.85
N ALA A 79 46.42 13.36 48.32
CA ALA A 79 45.52 14.36 47.73
C ALA A 79 45.87 14.66 46.26
N THR A 80 47.16 14.70 45.93
CA THR A 80 47.64 14.91 44.56
C THR A 80 47.32 13.70 43.67
N ALA A 81 47.54 12.47 44.15
CA ALA A 81 47.19 11.24 43.44
C ALA A 81 45.67 11.11 43.22
N PHE A 82 44.87 11.48 44.22
CA PHE A 82 43.41 11.53 44.12
C PHE A 82 42.95 12.53 43.06
N ASN A 83 43.48 13.77 43.07
CA ASN A 83 43.16 14.77 42.06
C ASN A 83 43.53 14.28 40.65
N SER A 84 44.69 13.65 40.48
CA SER A 84 45.10 13.06 39.19
C SER A 84 44.20 11.91 38.74
N MET A 85 43.70 11.09 39.67
CA MET A 85 42.71 10.06 39.37
C MET A 85 41.37 10.66 38.96
N ALA A 86 40.92 11.71 39.64
CA ALA A 86 39.71 12.45 39.28
C ALA A 86 39.82 13.05 37.87
N ASP A 87 40.96 13.66 37.53
CA ASP A 87 41.23 14.18 36.18
C ASP A 87 41.15 13.06 35.12
N LYS A 88 41.77 11.90 35.38
CA LYS A 88 41.73 10.75 34.46
C LYS A 88 40.30 10.21 34.27
N ILE A 89 39.53 10.09 35.35
CA ILE A 89 38.14 9.63 35.28
C ILE A 89 37.30 10.63 34.47
N GLN A 90 37.49 11.93 34.68
CA GLN A 90 36.77 12.97 33.94
C GLN A 90 37.10 12.93 32.44
N ILE A 91 38.37 12.74 32.09
CA ILE A 91 38.80 12.56 30.69
C ILE A 91 38.16 11.31 30.09
N LEU A 92 38.22 10.17 30.77
CA LEU A 92 37.64 8.91 30.28
C LEU A 92 36.12 9.01 30.07
N ILE A 93 35.40 9.65 31.00
CA ILE A 93 33.95 9.86 30.84
C ILE A 93 33.66 10.78 29.67
N LYS A 94 34.45 11.85 29.48
CA LYS A 94 34.29 12.75 28.35
C LYS A 94 34.55 12.05 27.02
N GLU A 95 35.64 11.28 26.92
CA GLU A 95 35.96 10.48 25.74
C GLU A 95 34.88 9.43 25.45
N LEU A 96 34.37 8.75 26.49
CA LEU A 96 33.29 7.77 26.36
C LEU A 96 32.01 8.45 25.88
N HIS A 97 31.68 9.63 26.41
CA HIS A 97 30.49 10.37 26.01
C HIS A 97 30.60 10.91 24.57
N GLU A 98 31.77 11.42 24.18
CA GLU A 98 32.04 11.84 22.79
C GLU A 98 32.00 10.65 21.81
N SER A 99 32.57 9.51 22.20
CA SER A 99 32.52 8.28 21.39
C SER A 99 31.09 7.76 21.24
N LYS A 100 30.32 7.73 22.33
CA LYS A 100 28.89 7.36 22.32
C LYS A 100 28.09 8.30 21.42
N LYS A 101 28.27 9.61 21.56
CA LYS A 101 27.58 10.61 20.73
C LYS A 101 27.93 10.46 19.25
N LYS A 102 29.21 10.22 18.90
CA LYS A 102 29.62 9.95 17.52
C LYS A 102 28.96 8.68 16.97
N SER A 103 28.89 7.61 17.78
CA SER A 103 28.23 6.36 17.41
C SER A 103 26.72 6.55 17.17
N GLU A 104 26.03 7.25 18.08
CA GLU A 104 24.60 7.56 17.96
C GLU A 104 24.32 8.43 16.73
N GLN A 105 25.13 9.46 16.49
CA GLN A 105 25.01 10.32 15.30
C GLN A 105 25.23 9.53 14.00
N ALA A 106 26.23 8.63 13.96
CA ALA A 106 26.46 7.77 12.80
C ALA A 106 25.28 6.81 12.56
N SER A 107 24.71 6.22 13.63
CA SER A 107 23.54 5.34 13.53
C SER A 107 22.30 6.09 13.05
N MET A 108 22.05 7.30 13.58
CA MET A 108 20.95 8.16 13.12
C MET A 108 21.11 8.58 11.66
N ALA A 109 22.32 8.95 11.24
CA ALA A 109 22.59 9.31 9.84
C ALA A 109 22.37 8.12 8.90
N LYS A 110 22.84 6.92 9.28
CA LYS A 110 22.62 5.67 8.54
C LYS A 110 21.12 5.34 8.41
N GLY A 111 20.36 5.47 9.50
CA GLY A 111 18.91 5.23 9.49
C GLY A 111 18.15 6.24 8.62
N THR A 112 18.53 7.52 8.66
CA THR A 112 17.92 8.57 7.84
C THR A 112 18.24 8.37 6.35
N PHE A 113 19.50 8.01 6.03
CA PHE A 113 19.91 7.68 4.67
C PHE A 113 19.11 6.51 4.10
N LEU A 114 18.94 5.43 4.87
CA LEU A 114 18.17 4.26 4.43
C LEU A 114 16.68 4.56 4.28
N SER A 115 16.11 5.38 5.18
CA SER A 115 14.74 5.87 5.05
C SER A 115 14.51 6.62 3.74
N ASN A 116 15.41 7.56 3.41
CA ASN A 116 15.31 8.36 2.19
C ASN A 116 15.54 7.49 0.94
N MET A 117 16.58 6.65 0.94
CA MET A 117 16.83 5.72 -0.16
C MET A 117 15.64 4.81 -0.43
N SER A 118 14.95 4.33 0.61
CA SER A 118 13.77 3.51 0.37
C SER A 118 12.64 4.27 -0.29
N HIS A 119 12.44 5.55 0.01
CA HIS A 119 11.43 6.35 -0.69
C HIS A 119 11.82 6.53 -2.16
N GLU A 120 13.09 6.86 -2.43
CA GLU A 120 13.63 7.02 -3.78
C GLU A 120 13.59 5.74 -4.62
N ILE A 121 13.69 4.57 -3.99
CA ILE A 121 13.57 3.28 -4.69
C ILE A 121 12.11 2.83 -4.78
N ARG A 122 11.27 3.12 -3.79
CA ARG A 122 9.85 2.71 -3.78
C ARG A 122 9.06 3.36 -4.91
N THR A 123 9.29 4.64 -5.19
CA THR A 123 8.57 5.36 -6.25
C THR A 123 8.74 4.74 -7.64
N PRO A 124 9.95 4.51 -8.18
CA PRO A 124 10.12 3.85 -9.47
C PRO A 124 9.65 2.38 -9.45
N MET A 125 9.73 1.68 -8.31
CA MET A 125 9.24 0.31 -8.22
C MET A 125 7.70 0.22 -8.27
N ASN A 126 7.02 1.14 -7.61
CA ASN A 126 5.57 1.25 -7.66
C ASN A 126 5.07 1.60 -9.07
N ALA A 127 5.79 2.47 -9.77
CA ALA A 127 5.55 2.74 -11.19
C ALA A 127 5.65 1.46 -12.05
N VAL A 128 6.71 0.66 -11.87
CA VAL A 128 6.87 -0.62 -12.57
C VAL A 128 5.73 -1.58 -12.26
N ILE A 129 5.32 -1.71 -10.99
CA ILE A 129 4.21 -2.61 -10.59
C ILE A 129 2.88 -2.13 -11.16
N GLY A 130 2.60 -0.83 -11.09
CA GLY A 130 1.41 -0.20 -11.64
C GLY A 130 1.29 -0.42 -13.14
N LEU A 131 2.32 -0.04 -13.90
CA LEU A 131 2.36 -0.21 -15.36
C LEU A 131 2.27 -1.68 -15.77
N THR A 132 2.92 -2.58 -15.03
CA THR A 132 2.84 -4.02 -15.30
C THR A 132 1.43 -4.54 -15.03
N SER A 133 0.78 -4.10 -13.96
CA SER A 133 -0.61 -4.48 -13.62
C SER A 133 -1.62 -3.95 -14.64
N LEU A 134 -1.39 -2.76 -15.18
CA LEU A 134 -2.19 -2.18 -16.27
C LEU A 134 -1.98 -2.97 -17.57
N ALA A 135 -0.73 -3.28 -17.92
CA ALA A 135 -0.43 -4.08 -19.10
C ALA A 135 -1.07 -5.47 -19.02
N LEU A 136 -1.06 -6.12 -17.85
CA LEU A 136 -1.71 -7.42 -17.60
C LEU A 136 -3.23 -7.41 -17.85
N LYS A 137 -3.88 -6.24 -17.81
CA LYS A 137 -5.32 -6.06 -18.10
C LYS A 137 -5.63 -5.83 -19.58
N THR A 138 -4.62 -5.79 -20.45
CA THR A 138 -4.79 -5.61 -21.91
C THR A 138 -4.82 -6.95 -22.66
N ASP A 139 -5.12 -6.94 -23.95
CA ASP A 139 -5.07 -8.13 -24.81
C ASP A 139 -3.60 -8.55 -25.04
N LEU A 140 -3.15 -9.55 -24.28
CA LEU A 140 -1.77 -10.04 -24.31
C LEU A 140 -1.67 -11.46 -24.90
N THR A 141 -0.56 -11.73 -25.57
CA THR A 141 -0.18 -13.11 -25.89
C THR A 141 0.31 -13.85 -24.63
N SER A 142 0.20 -15.18 -24.61
CA SER A 142 0.63 -15.99 -23.45
C SER A 142 2.10 -15.77 -23.05
N LYS A 143 2.99 -15.43 -24.00
CA LYS A 143 4.39 -15.09 -23.71
C LYS A 143 4.54 -13.71 -23.07
N GLN A 144 3.78 -12.71 -23.53
CA GLN A 144 3.81 -11.37 -22.94
C GLN A 144 3.23 -11.38 -21.52
N MET A 145 2.16 -12.13 -21.30
CA MET A 145 1.60 -12.38 -19.96
C MET A 145 2.65 -12.99 -19.02
N ASP A 146 3.35 -14.05 -19.45
CA ASP A 146 4.42 -14.68 -18.65
C ASP A 146 5.56 -13.70 -18.32
N TYR A 147 5.96 -12.84 -19.25
CA TYR A 147 6.98 -11.81 -18.98
C TYR A 147 6.52 -10.76 -17.97
N LEU A 148 5.29 -10.27 -18.13
CA LEU A 148 4.73 -9.25 -17.25
C LEU A 148 4.51 -9.79 -15.84
N VAL A 149 4.00 -11.02 -15.69
CA VAL A 149 3.91 -11.68 -14.37
C VAL A 149 5.28 -11.77 -13.71
N LYS A 150 6.32 -12.22 -14.43
CA LYS A 150 7.69 -12.30 -13.89
C LYS A 150 8.28 -10.95 -13.50
N ILE A 151 8.00 -9.90 -14.27
CA ILE A 151 8.44 -8.53 -13.95
C ILE A 151 7.75 -8.07 -12.67
N LYS A 152 6.43 -8.27 -12.55
CA LYS A 152 5.66 -7.93 -11.36
C LYS A 152 6.18 -8.67 -10.12
N ASP A 153 6.37 -9.99 -10.21
CA ASP A 153 6.88 -10.80 -9.10
C ASP A 153 8.29 -10.35 -8.65
N SER A 154 9.14 -9.99 -9.61
CA SER A 154 10.49 -9.48 -9.33
C SER A 154 10.45 -8.11 -8.66
N ALA A 155 9.51 -7.26 -9.06
CA ALA A 155 9.31 -5.94 -8.49
C ALA A 155 8.75 -6.01 -7.06
N ASP A 156 7.74 -6.86 -6.84
CA ASP A 156 7.16 -7.14 -5.53
C ASP A 156 8.24 -7.72 -4.58
N ALA A 157 9.08 -8.65 -5.07
CA ALA A 157 10.20 -9.19 -4.30
C ALA A 157 11.20 -8.11 -3.89
N LEU A 158 11.57 -7.20 -4.79
CA LEU A 158 12.51 -6.12 -4.50
C LEU A 158 11.95 -5.14 -3.45
N LEU A 159 10.67 -4.78 -3.53
CA LEU A 159 10.01 -3.97 -2.50
C LEU A 159 10.02 -4.66 -1.13
N CYS A 160 9.78 -5.97 -1.09
CA CYS A 160 9.91 -6.74 0.14
C CYS A 160 11.32 -6.63 0.74
N ILE A 161 12.37 -6.77 -0.09
CA ILE A 161 13.77 -6.62 0.36
C ILE A 161 14.03 -5.23 0.95
N ILE A 162 13.54 -4.20 0.29
CA ILE A 162 13.74 -2.81 0.72
C ILE A 162 13.02 -2.56 2.05
N ASN A 163 11.77 -3.03 2.18
CA ASN A 163 11.00 -2.93 3.40
C ASN A 163 11.67 -3.68 4.56
N ASP A 164 12.23 -4.87 4.32
CA ASP A 164 13.01 -5.61 5.32
C ASP A 164 14.23 -4.81 5.81
N ILE A 165 14.96 -4.17 4.89
CA ILE A 165 16.13 -3.34 5.23
C ILE A 165 15.72 -2.11 6.06
N LEU A 166 14.60 -1.48 5.71
CA LEU A 166 14.05 -0.38 6.46
C LEU A 166 13.61 -0.79 7.87
N ASP A 167 12.85 -1.87 7.98
CA ASP A 167 12.38 -2.38 9.27
C ASP A 167 13.58 -2.71 10.16
N TYR A 168 14.60 -3.37 9.62
CA TYR A 168 15.86 -3.62 10.34
C TYR A 168 16.53 -2.32 10.82
N SER A 169 16.57 -1.29 9.97
CA SER A 169 17.20 0.00 10.30
C SER A 169 16.40 0.78 11.35
N LYS A 170 15.06 0.73 11.31
CA LYS A 170 14.18 1.35 12.30
C LYS A 170 14.32 0.67 13.67
N ILE A 171 14.45 -0.66 13.68
CA ILE A 171 14.71 -1.44 14.88
C ILE A 171 16.09 -1.12 15.47
N GLU A 172 17.16 -1.10 14.64
CA GLU A 172 18.53 -0.76 15.09
C GLU A 172 18.61 0.64 15.70
N ALA A 173 17.83 1.58 15.17
CA ALA A 173 17.73 2.95 15.68
C ALA A 173 16.79 3.12 16.89
N GLY A 174 16.09 2.06 17.33
CA GLY A 174 15.11 2.14 18.43
C GLY A 174 13.89 3.01 18.12
N LYS A 175 13.56 3.23 16.83
CA LYS A 175 12.47 4.11 16.35
C LYS A 175 11.20 3.35 15.94
N MET A 176 11.12 2.06 16.24
CA MET A 176 9.94 1.25 15.92
C MET A 176 9.07 1.13 17.17
N ASP A 177 7.82 1.57 17.06
CA ASP A 177 6.82 1.46 18.14
C ASP A 177 5.89 0.27 17.87
N ILE A 178 5.53 -0.47 18.94
CA ILE A 178 4.55 -1.55 18.88
C ILE A 178 3.17 -0.98 19.19
N GLU A 179 2.22 -1.18 18.28
CA GLU A 179 0.86 -0.71 18.48
C GLU A 179 0.09 -1.57 19.51
N CYS A 180 -0.94 -0.98 20.10
CA CYS A 180 -1.85 -1.67 21.01
C CYS A 180 -3.30 -1.39 20.59
N ILE A 181 -3.77 -2.17 19.60
CA ILE A 181 -5.13 -2.09 19.07
C ILE A 181 -5.92 -3.36 19.38
N PRO A 182 -7.25 -3.29 19.56
CA PRO A 182 -8.10 -4.46 19.68
C PRO A 182 -8.13 -5.24 18.35
N PHE A 183 -8.00 -6.56 18.42
CA PHE A 183 -8.09 -7.45 17.26
C PHE A 183 -8.63 -8.83 17.65
N ASP A 184 -9.15 -9.55 16.65
CA ASP A 184 -9.54 -10.95 16.78
C ASP A 184 -8.45 -11.85 16.22
N ILE A 185 -7.92 -12.76 17.05
CA ILE A 185 -6.85 -13.67 16.63
C ILE A 185 -7.27 -14.63 15.52
N ASN A 186 -8.53 -15.05 15.48
CA ASN A 186 -9.03 -15.96 14.46
C ASN A 186 -9.16 -15.25 13.11
N ASP A 187 -9.67 -14.01 13.11
CA ASP A 187 -9.74 -13.19 11.90
C ASP A 187 -8.32 -12.91 11.36
N MET A 188 -7.36 -12.61 12.25
CA MET A 188 -5.94 -12.44 11.88
C MET A 188 -5.35 -13.71 11.25
N LEU A 189 -5.52 -14.88 11.90
CA LEU A 189 -5.01 -16.15 11.38
C LEU A 189 -5.68 -16.56 10.06
N ALA A 190 -6.97 -16.26 9.88
CA ALA A 190 -7.68 -16.49 8.62
C ALA A 190 -7.11 -15.64 7.48
N ASN A 191 -6.82 -14.36 7.73
CA ASN A 191 -6.19 -13.49 6.74
C ASN A 191 -4.79 -14.00 6.35
N ILE A 192 -3.98 -14.40 7.34
CA ILE A 192 -2.65 -14.99 7.08
C ILE A 192 -2.80 -16.24 6.22
N SER A 193 -3.74 -17.12 6.56
CA SER A 193 -4.02 -18.35 5.83
C SER A 193 -4.29 -18.09 4.35
N ASN A 194 -5.17 -17.13 4.04
CA ASN A 194 -5.51 -16.77 2.65
C ASN A 194 -4.27 -16.30 1.86
N ILE A 195 -3.36 -15.55 2.49
CA ILE A 195 -2.16 -15.00 1.86
C ILE A 195 -1.16 -16.12 1.49
N VAL A 196 -0.95 -17.08 2.39
CA VAL A 196 0.09 -18.12 2.22
C VAL A 196 -0.41 -19.37 1.48
N GLN A 197 -1.73 -19.54 1.38
CA GLN A 197 -2.35 -20.72 0.76
C GLN A 197 -1.92 -20.91 -0.69
N ILE A 198 -1.91 -19.85 -1.50
CA ILE A 198 -1.53 -19.92 -2.92
C ILE A 198 -0.12 -20.54 -3.08
N LYS A 199 0.83 -20.08 -2.27
CA LYS A 199 2.22 -20.59 -2.29
C LYS A 199 2.35 -22.03 -1.80
N ALA A 200 1.52 -22.42 -0.84
CA ALA A 200 1.46 -23.82 -0.37
C ALA A 200 0.86 -24.74 -1.45
N GLU A 201 -0.19 -24.29 -2.14
CA GLU A 201 -0.86 -25.01 -3.23
C GLU A 201 0.04 -25.22 -4.44
N GLU A 202 0.80 -24.19 -4.86
CA GLU A 202 1.79 -24.30 -5.93
C GLU A 202 2.81 -25.43 -5.68
N LYS A 203 3.16 -25.64 -4.41
CA LYS A 203 4.05 -26.73 -3.98
C LYS A 203 3.33 -28.01 -3.57
N ASN A 204 2.00 -28.05 -3.62
CA ASN A 204 1.17 -29.17 -3.14
C ASN A 204 1.49 -29.58 -1.68
N LEU A 205 1.72 -28.59 -0.80
CA LEU A 205 1.94 -28.81 0.63
C LEU A 205 0.63 -28.70 1.40
N GLU A 206 0.45 -29.53 2.43
CA GLU A 206 -0.68 -29.42 3.34
C GLU A 206 -0.40 -28.32 4.38
N LEU A 207 -1.32 -27.37 4.55
CA LEU A 207 -1.19 -26.27 5.51
C LEU A 207 -2.31 -26.33 6.54
N PHE A 208 -1.94 -26.33 7.83
CA PHE A 208 -2.87 -26.43 8.94
C PHE A 208 -2.74 -25.24 9.90
N PHE A 209 -3.88 -24.75 10.39
CA PHE A 209 -3.95 -23.77 11.47
C PHE A 209 -4.76 -24.36 12.63
N ALA A 210 -4.17 -24.39 13.83
CA ALA A 210 -4.79 -24.95 15.03
C ALA A 210 -4.71 -23.98 16.21
N THR A 211 -5.84 -23.49 16.68
CA THR A 211 -5.92 -22.60 17.85
C THR A 211 -6.57 -23.35 19.01
N ASN A 212 -5.90 -23.40 20.16
CA ASN A 212 -6.43 -24.07 21.34
C ASN A 212 -7.66 -23.33 21.92
N LYS A 213 -8.69 -24.07 22.37
CA LYS A 213 -9.95 -23.56 22.94
C LYS A 213 -9.75 -22.56 24.10
N ASN A 214 -8.64 -22.64 24.81
CA ASN A 214 -8.32 -21.76 25.94
C ASN A 214 -7.76 -20.39 25.52
N VAL A 215 -7.44 -20.18 24.24
CA VAL A 215 -6.93 -18.90 23.74
C VAL A 215 -8.08 -17.89 23.66
N PRO A 216 -8.00 -16.72 24.33
CA PRO A 216 -9.03 -15.71 24.21
C PRO A 216 -9.02 -15.11 22.78
N PRO A 217 -10.17 -15.05 22.10
CA PRO A 217 -10.25 -14.57 20.73
C PRO A 217 -9.98 -13.06 20.60
N GLY A 218 -10.51 -12.25 21.53
CA GLY A 218 -10.30 -10.80 21.57
C GLY A 218 -9.05 -10.42 22.34
N LEU A 219 -8.08 -9.85 21.64
CA LEU A 219 -6.77 -9.44 22.17
C LEU A 219 -6.51 -7.97 21.85
N ILE A 220 -5.62 -7.34 22.61
CA ILE A 220 -5.11 -6.00 22.38
C ILE A 220 -3.59 -6.10 22.22
N GLY A 221 -3.09 -5.62 21.09
CA GLY A 221 -1.68 -5.65 20.70
C GLY A 221 -1.50 -5.19 19.26
N ASP A 222 -0.42 -5.64 18.61
CA ASP A 222 -0.10 -5.28 17.23
C ASP A 222 -0.33 -6.47 16.28
N PRO A 223 -1.50 -6.56 15.61
CA PRO A 223 -1.79 -7.66 14.70
C PRO A 223 -0.95 -7.60 13.42
N LEU A 224 -0.50 -6.42 13.00
CA LEU A 224 0.30 -6.26 11.79
C LEU A 224 1.69 -6.87 11.98
N ARG A 225 2.36 -6.55 13.09
CA ARG A 225 3.68 -7.11 13.42
C ARG A 225 3.60 -8.60 13.75
N LEU A 226 2.54 -9.04 14.41
CA LEU A 226 2.31 -10.47 14.65
C LEU A 226 2.09 -11.24 13.34
N SER A 227 1.33 -10.66 12.41
CA SER A 227 1.14 -11.22 11.06
C SER A 227 2.46 -11.27 10.29
N GLN A 228 3.28 -10.21 10.37
CA GLN A 228 4.61 -10.17 9.73
C GLN A 228 5.52 -11.30 10.23
N ILE A 229 5.56 -11.55 11.56
CA ILE A 229 6.32 -12.67 12.13
C ILE A 229 5.81 -14.00 11.57
N LEU A 230 4.50 -14.24 11.62
CA LEU A 230 3.89 -15.51 11.18
C LEU A 230 4.08 -15.75 9.68
N ILE A 231 3.81 -14.76 8.83
CA ILE A 231 3.98 -14.85 7.38
C ILE A 231 5.44 -15.18 7.03
N ASN A 232 6.41 -14.54 7.68
CA ASN A 232 7.83 -14.82 7.45
C ASN A 232 8.21 -16.26 7.84
N LEU A 233 7.74 -16.75 8.99
CA LEU A 233 8.01 -18.12 9.43
C LEU A 233 7.32 -19.15 8.54
N ILE A 234 6.06 -18.92 8.16
CA ILE A 234 5.29 -19.83 7.29
C ILE A 234 5.88 -19.87 5.88
N ASN A 235 6.25 -18.73 5.31
CA ASN A 235 6.90 -18.68 4.00
C ASN A 235 8.25 -19.42 4.01
N ASN A 236 9.01 -19.33 5.09
CA ASN A 236 10.22 -20.14 5.25
C ASN A 236 9.90 -21.64 5.33
N ALA A 237 8.90 -22.04 6.11
CA ALA A 237 8.45 -23.43 6.19
C ALA A 237 8.04 -23.99 4.81
N ILE A 238 7.23 -23.24 4.04
CA ILE A 238 6.82 -23.59 2.66
C ILE A 238 8.03 -23.64 1.73
N LYS A 239 8.97 -22.71 1.87
CA LYS A 239 10.17 -22.63 1.04
C LYS A 239 11.06 -23.86 1.21
N PHE A 240 11.27 -24.32 2.44
CA PHE A 240 12.20 -25.41 2.77
C PHE A 240 11.56 -26.80 2.88
N THR A 241 10.25 -26.90 2.65
CA THR A 241 9.53 -28.17 2.52
C THR A 241 9.24 -28.46 1.05
N GLU A 242 9.68 -29.62 0.56
CA GLU A 242 9.37 -30.05 -0.82
C GLU A 242 8.08 -30.87 -0.90
N LYS A 243 7.84 -31.73 0.08
CA LYS A 243 6.63 -32.55 0.23
C LYS A 243 6.32 -32.73 1.71
N GLY A 244 5.03 -32.81 2.05
CA GLY A 244 4.57 -33.00 3.42
C GLY A 244 3.69 -31.85 3.88
N GLN A 245 3.86 -31.42 5.13
CA GLN A 245 2.93 -30.50 5.78
C GLN A 245 3.64 -29.36 6.53
N VAL A 246 2.93 -28.25 6.65
CA VAL A 246 3.25 -27.11 7.49
C VAL A 246 2.07 -26.90 8.45
N ALA A 247 2.35 -26.77 9.74
CA ALA A 247 1.35 -26.60 10.78
C ALA A 247 1.65 -25.37 11.62
N VAL A 248 0.64 -24.51 11.81
CA VAL A 248 0.68 -23.34 12.68
C VAL A 248 -0.23 -23.62 13.87
N SER A 249 0.30 -23.54 15.09
CA SER A 249 -0.50 -23.74 16.29
C SER A 249 -0.33 -22.63 17.33
N THR A 250 -1.43 -22.33 18.03
CA THR A 250 -1.47 -21.28 19.05
C THR A 250 -1.99 -21.84 20.38
N LYS A 251 -1.27 -21.57 21.47
CA LYS A 251 -1.59 -22.03 22.84
C LYS A 251 -1.49 -20.90 23.86
N LEU A 252 -2.39 -20.89 24.85
CA LEU A 252 -2.29 -20.03 26.02
C LEU A 252 -1.31 -20.66 27.04
N LEU A 253 -0.29 -19.91 27.47
CA LEU A 253 0.65 -20.36 28.50
C LEU A 253 0.27 -19.91 29.90
N SER A 254 -0.11 -18.64 30.04
CA SER A 254 -0.51 -18.07 31.32
C SER A 254 -1.42 -16.86 31.12
N GLU A 255 -2.28 -16.63 32.10
CA GLU A 255 -3.09 -15.42 32.26
C GLU A 255 -2.77 -14.82 33.63
N TYR A 256 -2.51 -13.51 33.70
CA TYR A 256 -2.21 -12.81 34.94
C TYR A 256 -2.73 -11.38 34.90
N GLN A 257 -2.89 -10.78 36.08
CA GLN A 257 -3.32 -9.40 36.22
C GLN A 257 -2.11 -8.48 36.38
N GLU A 258 -2.04 -7.42 35.59
CA GLU A 258 -1.01 -6.39 35.72
C GLU A 258 -1.66 -5.01 35.62
N LYS A 259 -1.52 -4.20 36.67
CA LYS A 259 -2.07 -2.83 36.72
C LYS A 259 -3.57 -2.76 36.34
N ASN A 260 -4.39 -3.66 36.89
CA ASN A 260 -5.84 -3.82 36.58
C ASN A 260 -6.15 -4.16 35.11
N LYS A 261 -5.23 -4.80 34.39
CA LYS A 261 -5.46 -5.33 33.05
C LYS A 261 -5.20 -6.83 33.05
N SER A 262 -6.11 -7.60 32.42
CA SER A 262 -5.87 -9.02 32.16
C SER A 262 -4.85 -9.16 31.03
N MET A 263 -3.68 -9.71 31.36
CA MET A 263 -2.59 -10.01 30.43
C MET A 263 -2.55 -11.52 30.16
N VAL A 264 -2.26 -11.88 28.91
CA VAL A 264 -2.08 -13.27 28.47
C VAL A 264 -0.74 -13.44 27.76
N ILE A 265 -0.11 -14.59 27.99
CA ILE A 265 1.07 -15.01 27.22
C ILE A 265 0.64 -16.10 26.27
N LEU A 266 0.72 -15.82 24.97
CA LEU A 266 0.43 -16.77 23.92
C LEU A 266 1.72 -17.34 23.35
N ARG A 267 1.73 -18.65 23.09
CA ARG A 267 2.76 -19.37 22.37
C ARG A 267 2.26 -19.70 20.98
N PHE A 268 3.02 -19.27 19.98
CA PHE A 268 2.86 -19.65 18.58
C PHE A 268 3.93 -20.64 18.19
N MET A 269 3.56 -21.65 17.42
CA MET A 269 4.45 -22.67 16.88
C MET A 269 4.20 -22.82 15.39
N VAL A 270 5.26 -22.73 14.58
CA VAL A 270 5.24 -23.01 13.14
C VAL A 270 6.15 -24.21 12.90
N SER A 271 5.56 -25.33 12.52
CA SER A 271 6.23 -26.62 12.32
C SER A 271 6.16 -27.03 10.85
N ASP A 272 7.28 -27.50 10.32
CA ASP A 272 7.39 -28.05 8.96
C ASP A 272 8.00 -29.44 8.97
N THR A 273 7.78 -30.20 7.90
CA THR A 273 8.39 -31.53 7.66
C THR A 273 9.50 -31.47 6.61
N GLY A 274 10.18 -30.33 6.49
CA GLY A 274 11.18 -30.07 5.47
C GLY A 274 12.56 -30.66 5.77
N ILE A 275 13.58 -30.09 5.12
CA ILE A 275 14.98 -30.58 5.19
C ILE A 275 15.59 -30.53 6.60
N GLY A 276 15.03 -29.72 7.50
CA GLY A 276 15.59 -29.46 8.83
C GLY A 276 16.99 -28.83 8.79
N MET A 277 17.58 -28.63 9.97
CA MET A 277 18.86 -27.95 10.15
C MET A 277 19.74 -28.66 11.18
N THR A 278 21.05 -28.55 11.02
CA THR A 278 22.06 -28.97 12.00
C THR A 278 22.15 -28.00 13.18
N LYS A 279 22.79 -28.42 14.29
CA LYS A 279 22.97 -27.58 15.47
C LYS A 279 23.78 -26.31 15.20
N ASP A 280 24.78 -26.39 14.32
CA ASP A 280 25.62 -25.25 13.95
C ASP A 280 24.85 -24.22 13.12
N GLU A 281 23.96 -24.68 12.22
CA GLU A 281 23.08 -23.83 11.41
C GLU A 281 22.04 -23.10 12.28
N VAL A 282 21.45 -23.80 13.24
CA VAL A 282 20.53 -23.21 14.24
C VAL A 282 21.21 -22.06 15.02
N GLY A 283 22.47 -22.23 15.40
CA GLY A 283 23.22 -21.21 16.16
C GLY A 283 23.48 -19.91 15.37
N ARG A 284 23.44 -19.96 14.04
CA ARG A 284 23.73 -18.81 13.16
C ARG A 284 22.49 -18.21 12.50
N LEU A 285 21.34 -18.86 12.63
CA LEU A 285 20.09 -18.54 11.94
C LEU A 285 19.55 -17.12 12.20
N PHE A 286 19.71 -16.62 13.43
CA PHE A 286 19.21 -15.30 13.83
C PHE A 286 20.24 -14.17 13.63
N GLN A 287 21.40 -14.46 13.03
CA GLN A 287 22.39 -13.43 12.70
C GLN A 287 22.01 -12.75 11.38
N SER A 288 21.96 -11.41 11.39
CA SER A 288 21.65 -10.62 10.19
C SER A 288 22.57 -10.98 9.03
N PHE A 289 22.02 -11.06 7.82
CA PHE A 289 22.73 -11.35 6.56
C PHE A 289 23.38 -12.74 6.50
N THR A 290 23.06 -13.64 7.42
CA THR A 290 23.60 -15.00 7.40
C THR A 290 22.69 -15.91 6.58
N GLN A 291 23.22 -16.44 5.47
CA GLN A 291 22.52 -17.37 4.59
C GLN A 291 23.23 -18.72 4.66
N ILE A 292 22.48 -19.76 5.01
CA ILE A 292 23.02 -21.08 5.35
C ILE A 292 23.61 -21.82 4.13
N ASP A 293 23.21 -21.48 2.89
CA ASP A 293 23.68 -22.22 1.71
C ASP A 293 23.88 -21.36 0.44
N LYS A 294 25.08 -21.43 -0.15
CA LYS A 294 25.45 -20.78 -1.43
C LYS A 294 25.01 -21.58 -2.67
N SER A 295 24.59 -22.84 -2.49
CA SER A 295 24.19 -23.73 -3.58
C SER A 295 22.68 -23.68 -3.89
N ILE A 296 21.85 -23.50 -2.85
CA ILE A 296 20.38 -23.39 -2.92
C ILE A 296 19.93 -21.96 -3.30
N THR A 297 20.81 -20.97 -3.15
CA THR A 297 20.55 -19.54 -3.40
C THR A 297 20.25 -19.19 -4.85
N ARG A 298 20.63 -20.03 -5.83
CA ARG A 298 20.26 -19.79 -7.24
C ARG A 298 18.81 -20.13 -7.57
N LYS A 299 18.11 -20.88 -6.71
CA LYS A 299 16.76 -21.37 -7.00
C LYS A 299 15.67 -20.64 -6.19
N TYR A 300 15.97 -20.12 -4.99
CA TYR A 300 14.96 -19.51 -4.11
C TYR A 300 15.53 -18.37 -3.24
N GLY A 301 15.87 -17.22 -3.81
CA GLY A 301 16.49 -16.08 -3.10
C GLY A 301 15.83 -15.64 -1.77
N GLY A 302 16.57 -14.91 -0.93
CA GLY A 302 16.07 -14.27 0.30
C GLY A 302 17.12 -13.32 0.88
N THR A 303 16.71 -12.33 1.67
CA THR A 303 17.59 -11.29 2.25
C THR A 303 18.48 -11.80 3.38
N GLY A 304 18.06 -12.87 4.07
CA GLY A 304 18.67 -13.26 5.34
C GLY A 304 18.36 -12.31 6.50
N LEU A 305 17.39 -11.39 6.31
CA LEU A 305 16.95 -10.43 7.33
C LEU A 305 15.63 -10.86 8.00
N GLY A 306 14.78 -11.62 7.31
CA GLY A 306 13.44 -11.97 7.82
C GLY A 306 13.45 -12.61 9.21
N LEU A 307 14.39 -13.51 9.51
CA LEU A 307 14.47 -14.18 10.82
C LEU A 307 15.05 -13.28 11.93
N SER A 308 15.99 -12.39 11.60
CA SER A 308 16.50 -11.42 12.58
C SER A 308 15.45 -10.35 12.89
N ILE A 309 14.65 -9.91 11.90
CA ILE A 309 13.48 -9.05 12.11
C ILE A 309 12.46 -9.75 13.00
N CYS A 310 12.13 -11.02 12.73
CA CYS A 310 11.19 -11.79 13.58
C CYS A 310 11.65 -11.84 15.03
N LYS A 311 12.95 -12.09 15.26
CA LYS A 311 13.51 -12.11 16.62
C LYS A 311 13.34 -10.77 17.33
N ASN A 312 13.72 -9.68 16.68
CA ASN A 312 13.61 -8.35 17.27
C ASN A 312 12.16 -7.95 17.54
N LEU A 313 11.23 -8.21 16.60
CA LEU A 313 9.81 -7.93 16.80
C LEU A 313 9.25 -8.71 17.99
N VAL A 314 9.59 -10.00 18.11
CA VAL A 314 9.18 -10.83 19.26
C VAL A 314 9.74 -10.27 20.58
N GLU A 315 11.01 -9.85 20.61
CA GLU A 315 11.63 -9.24 21.80
C GLU A 315 10.94 -7.91 22.18
N MET A 316 10.61 -7.07 21.19
CA MET A 316 9.87 -5.82 21.41
C MET A 316 8.44 -6.07 21.92
N MET A 317 7.80 -7.17 21.51
CA MET A 317 6.50 -7.62 22.03
C MET A 317 6.61 -8.33 23.41
N GLY A 318 7.75 -8.21 24.09
CA GLY A 318 7.99 -8.78 25.43
C GLY A 318 8.14 -10.31 25.41
N GLY A 319 8.56 -10.85 24.28
CA GLY A 319 8.57 -12.26 23.95
C GLY A 319 9.96 -12.88 23.81
N LYS A 320 9.98 -14.16 23.42
CA LYS A 320 11.20 -14.87 23.01
C LYS A 320 10.88 -15.86 21.90
N ILE A 321 11.75 -15.95 20.89
CA ILE A 321 11.72 -16.94 19.82
C ILE A 321 12.80 -18.02 20.04
N THR A 322 12.44 -19.27 19.77
CA THR A 322 13.30 -20.47 19.85
C THR A 322 13.02 -21.37 18.66
N ILE A 323 13.96 -22.25 18.36
CA ILE A 323 13.83 -23.22 17.27
C ILE A 323 14.29 -24.60 17.73
N GLU A 324 13.55 -25.62 17.30
CA GLU A 324 13.92 -27.02 17.41
C GLU A 324 13.95 -27.60 15.99
N SER A 325 15.09 -28.17 15.57
CA SER A 325 15.19 -28.80 14.26
C SER A 325 16.25 -29.89 14.26
N ASN A 326 15.99 -30.94 13.50
CA ASN A 326 16.95 -32.00 13.20
C ASN A 326 16.98 -32.22 11.67
N PRO A 327 18.15 -32.50 11.07
CA PRO A 327 18.22 -32.78 9.64
C PRO A 327 17.28 -33.93 9.22
N GLY A 328 16.54 -33.72 8.14
CA GLY A 328 15.58 -34.67 7.56
C GLY A 328 14.25 -34.84 8.32
N HIS A 329 14.05 -34.13 9.44
CA HIS A 329 12.84 -34.23 10.27
C HIS A 329 12.07 -32.90 10.37
N GLY A 330 12.46 -31.89 9.58
CA GLY A 330 11.87 -30.56 9.57
C GLY A 330 12.32 -29.65 10.71
N SER A 331 11.65 -28.51 10.83
CA SER A 331 11.92 -27.49 11.85
C SER A 331 10.63 -27.06 12.56
N THR A 332 10.76 -26.67 13.83
CA THR A 332 9.67 -26.06 14.61
C THR A 332 10.16 -24.77 15.23
N PHE A 333 9.62 -23.66 14.74
CA PHE A 333 9.83 -22.33 15.29
C PHE A 333 8.78 -22.05 16.34
N THR A 334 9.21 -21.71 17.56
CA THR A 334 8.32 -21.40 18.67
C THR A 334 8.60 -19.98 19.15
N PHE A 335 7.57 -19.15 19.29
CA PHE A 335 7.72 -17.84 19.92
C PHE A 335 6.58 -17.53 20.87
N ASN A 336 6.88 -16.75 21.91
CA ASN A 336 5.89 -16.30 22.88
C ASN A 336 5.70 -14.79 22.74
N VAL A 337 4.47 -14.29 22.88
CA VAL A 337 4.16 -12.85 22.92
C VAL A 337 3.25 -12.53 24.10
N LYS A 338 3.43 -11.34 24.67
CA LYS A 338 2.58 -10.81 25.73
C LYS A 338 1.52 -9.90 25.11
N LEU A 339 0.25 -10.21 25.37
CA LEU A 339 -0.90 -9.48 24.85
C LEU A 339 -1.87 -9.16 25.98
N GLN A 340 -2.66 -8.11 25.83
CA GLN A 340 -3.74 -7.80 26.75
C GLN A 340 -5.03 -8.48 26.27
N LYS A 341 -5.79 -9.08 27.17
CA LYS A 341 -7.12 -9.66 26.88
C LYS A 341 -8.17 -8.55 26.83
N GLN A 342 -9.06 -8.60 25.85
CA GLN A 342 -10.16 -7.64 25.75
C GLN A 342 -11.27 -7.99 26.76
N GLU A 343 -11.61 -7.07 27.66
CA GLU A 343 -12.62 -7.29 28.72
C GLU A 343 -14.06 -7.34 28.17
N SER A 344 -14.38 -6.48 27.20
CA SER A 344 -15.68 -6.45 26.51
C SER A 344 -15.55 -7.06 25.11
N TYR A 345 -15.11 -8.32 25.04
CA TYR A 345 -15.23 -9.09 23.81
C TYR A 345 -16.59 -9.79 23.82
N THR A 346 -17.56 -9.23 23.11
CA THR A 346 -18.76 -9.98 22.73
C THR A 346 -18.28 -11.12 21.84
N LYS A 347 -18.27 -12.34 22.38
CA LYS A 347 -18.13 -13.56 21.59
C LYS A 347 -19.05 -13.38 20.37
N LYS A 348 -18.51 -13.48 19.15
CA LYS A 348 -19.31 -13.90 18.00
C LYS A 348 -19.85 -15.28 18.40
N GLN A 349 -20.98 -15.31 19.10
CA GLN A 349 -21.70 -16.54 19.35
C GLN A 349 -22.16 -16.98 17.98
N TRP A 350 -21.68 -18.12 17.53
CA TRP A 350 -22.26 -18.79 16.38
C TRP A 350 -23.70 -19.10 16.77
N HIS A 351 -24.63 -18.28 16.28
CA HIS A 351 -26.04 -18.48 16.52
C HIS A 351 -26.49 -19.59 15.59
N THR A 352 -26.18 -20.83 15.96
CA THR A 352 -26.75 -22.00 15.29
C THR A 352 -28.26 -21.94 15.49
N PRO A 353 -29.07 -21.92 14.42
CA PRO A 353 -30.53 -21.96 14.55
C PRO A 353 -30.94 -23.14 15.45
N LYS A 354 -31.95 -22.97 16.30
CA LYS A 354 -32.40 -24.02 17.24
C LYS A 354 -32.72 -25.37 16.56
N LYS A 355 -33.03 -25.35 15.26
CA LYS A 355 -33.31 -26.53 14.42
C LYS A 355 -32.05 -27.34 14.05
N LEU A 356 -30.87 -26.74 14.15
CA LEU A 356 -29.58 -27.32 13.78
C LEU A 356 -28.68 -27.60 15.00
N THR A 357 -29.05 -27.14 16.19
CA THR A 357 -28.35 -27.50 17.42
C THR A 357 -28.46 -29.02 17.68
N GLY A 358 -27.32 -29.69 17.91
CA GLY A 358 -27.27 -31.11 18.24
C GLY A 358 -27.44 -32.08 17.08
N ILE A 359 -27.32 -31.62 15.82
CA ILE A 359 -27.35 -32.54 14.67
C ILE A 359 -26.11 -33.46 14.65
N ASN A 360 -26.30 -34.68 14.16
CA ASN A 360 -25.21 -35.63 13.96
C ASN A 360 -24.46 -35.33 12.66
N VAL A 361 -23.17 -35.05 12.79
CA VAL A 361 -22.26 -34.74 11.69
C VAL A 361 -21.17 -35.82 11.61
N LEU A 362 -20.84 -36.27 10.41
CA LEU A 362 -19.75 -37.23 10.18
C LEU A 362 -18.57 -36.53 9.49
N VAL A 363 -17.38 -36.62 10.08
CA VAL A 363 -16.13 -36.16 9.47
C VAL A 363 -15.37 -37.36 8.91
N VAL A 364 -15.09 -37.34 7.61
CA VAL A 364 -14.38 -38.40 6.89
C VAL A 364 -13.15 -37.80 6.24
N ASP A 365 -11.97 -38.15 6.74
CA ASP A 365 -10.67 -37.71 6.22
C ASP A 365 -9.65 -38.80 6.61
N ASP A 366 -8.66 -39.11 5.77
CA ASP A 366 -7.64 -40.12 6.10
C ASP A 366 -6.58 -39.55 7.08
N ASN A 367 -6.38 -38.24 7.08
CA ASN A 367 -5.47 -37.53 7.98
C ASN A 367 -6.10 -37.36 9.38
N SER A 368 -5.47 -37.96 10.39
CA SER A 368 -5.94 -37.91 11.79
C SER A 368 -5.97 -36.50 12.37
N SER A 369 -4.99 -35.66 12.03
CA SER A 369 -4.92 -34.28 12.52
C SER A 369 -6.03 -33.42 11.91
N SER A 370 -6.35 -33.62 10.63
CA SER A 370 -7.47 -32.95 9.96
C SER A 370 -8.81 -33.33 10.62
N ARG A 371 -9.01 -34.62 10.92
CA ARG A 371 -10.22 -35.10 11.62
C ARG A 371 -10.39 -34.47 12.99
N GLU A 372 -9.33 -34.39 13.79
CA GLU A 372 -9.38 -33.78 15.12
C GLU A 372 -9.73 -32.29 15.05
N ILE A 373 -9.08 -31.53 14.16
CA ILE A 373 -9.34 -30.09 13.99
C ILE A 373 -10.78 -29.83 13.56
N LEU A 374 -11.28 -30.56 12.56
CA LEU A 374 -12.66 -30.41 12.07
C LEU A 374 -13.69 -30.81 13.13
N THR A 375 -13.38 -31.84 13.92
CA THR A 375 -14.23 -32.27 15.04
C THR A 375 -14.34 -31.14 16.07
N ASP A 376 -13.23 -30.59 16.52
CA ASP A 376 -13.20 -29.49 17.48
C ASP A 376 -13.98 -28.26 16.99
N LEU A 377 -13.87 -27.94 15.69
CA LEU A 377 -14.60 -26.84 15.07
C LEU A 377 -16.12 -27.10 15.04
N LEU A 378 -16.55 -28.27 14.59
CA LEU A 378 -17.97 -28.61 14.48
C LEU A 378 -18.65 -28.74 15.85
N GLU A 379 -17.95 -29.29 16.85
CA GLU A 379 -18.43 -29.31 18.23
C GLU A 379 -18.60 -27.88 18.79
N SER A 380 -17.75 -26.93 18.38
CA SER A 380 -17.90 -25.52 18.77
C SER A 380 -19.18 -24.87 18.24
N PHE A 381 -19.77 -25.43 17.19
CA PHE A 381 -21.09 -25.03 16.64
C PHE A 381 -22.27 -25.77 17.30
N SER A 382 -22.00 -26.54 18.36
CA SER A 382 -22.96 -27.39 19.08
C SER A 382 -23.48 -28.57 18.24
N PHE A 383 -22.66 -29.11 17.34
CA PHE A 383 -22.95 -30.35 16.61
C PHE A 383 -22.39 -31.57 17.34
N VAL A 384 -22.99 -32.73 17.10
CA VAL A 384 -22.51 -34.03 17.60
C VAL A 384 -21.71 -34.68 16.50
N VAL A 385 -20.40 -34.85 16.69
CA VAL A 385 -19.49 -35.27 15.62
C VAL A 385 -19.08 -36.73 15.80
N THR A 386 -19.16 -37.50 14.72
CA THR A 386 -18.55 -38.84 14.60
C THR A 386 -17.43 -38.78 13.57
N GLN A 387 -16.38 -39.57 13.74
CA GLN A 387 -15.23 -39.61 12.83
C GLN A 387 -15.18 -40.92 12.03
N ALA A 388 -14.66 -40.86 10.81
CA ALA A 388 -14.32 -42.01 9.99
C ALA A 388 -12.99 -41.77 9.27
N SER A 389 -12.19 -42.82 9.12
CA SER A 389 -10.85 -42.77 8.50
C SER A 389 -10.84 -43.10 7.00
N SER A 390 -11.98 -43.55 6.44
CA SER A 390 -12.10 -43.93 5.04
C SER A 390 -13.55 -43.89 4.55
N GLY A 391 -13.74 -43.80 3.23
CA GLY A 391 -15.07 -43.87 2.61
C GLY A 391 -15.86 -45.14 2.97
N GLY A 392 -15.19 -46.29 3.04
CA GLY A 392 -15.84 -47.56 3.41
C GLY A 392 -16.31 -47.60 4.87
N GLU A 393 -15.59 -46.95 5.79
CA GLU A 393 -16.01 -46.79 7.18
C GLU A 393 -17.20 -45.83 7.29
N ALA A 394 -17.16 -44.72 6.54
CA ALA A 394 -18.26 -43.75 6.49
C ALA A 394 -19.58 -44.40 6.09
N ILE A 395 -19.58 -45.23 5.04
CA ILE A 395 -20.76 -45.98 4.56
C ILE A 395 -21.33 -46.88 5.66
N LYS A 396 -20.49 -47.57 6.44
CA LYS A 396 -20.94 -48.42 7.55
C LYS A 396 -21.59 -47.61 8.66
N ILE A 397 -21.02 -46.46 9.01
CA ILE A 397 -21.53 -45.58 10.07
C ILE A 397 -22.88 -44.96 9.65
N VAL A 398 -23.00 -44.50 8.40
CA VAL A 398 -24.26 -43.96 7.86
C VAL A 398 -25.35 -45.03 7.90
N LYS A 399 -25.06 -46.25 7.43
CA LYS A 399 -26.03 -47.35 7.44
C LYS A 399 -26.45 -47.79 8.85
N LYS A 400 -25.52 -47.77 9.81
CA LYS A 400 -25.81 -48.17 11.20
C LYS A 400 -26.73 -47.17 11.92
N ASN A 401 -26.60 -45.88 11.60
CA ASN A 401 -27.32 -44.81 12.29
C ASN A 401 -28.58 -44.34 11.54
N ASP A 402 -28.98 -45.01 10.46
CA ASP A 402 -30.06 -44.58 9.57
C ASP A 402 -31.43 -44.40 10.25
N THR A 403 -31.74 -45.18 11.30
CA THR A 403 -33.06 -45.14 11.96
C THR A 403 -33.09 -44.37 13.27
N ASP A 404 -32.14 -44.61 14.19
CA ASP A 404 -32.23 -44.07 15.56
C ASP A 404 -31.66 -42.65 15.68
N ASN A 405 -30.63 -42.33 14.90
CA ASN A 405 -29.89 -41.06 14.97
C ASN A 405 -29.25 -40.73 13.61
N PRO A 406 -30.04 -40.45 12.56
CA PRO A 406 -29.51 -40.30 11.21
C PRO A 406 -28.48 -39.17 11.14
N ILE A 407 -27.39 -39.44 10.43
CA ILE A 407 -26.38 -38.44 10.11
C ILE A 407 -27.04 -37.44 9.15
N ARG A 408 -27.00 -36.15 9.50
CA ARG A 408 -27.63 -35.08 8.71
C ARG A 408 -26.64 -34.34 7.82
N LEU A 409 -25.36 -34.37 8.17
CA LEU A 409 -24.28 -33.71 7.43
C LEU A 409 -23.01 -34.59 7.43
N ILE A 410 -22.32 -34.66 6.29
CA ILE A 410 -21.04 -35.34 6.15
C ILE A 410 -20.03 -34.36 5.56
N LEU A 411 -18.90 -34.17 6.24
CA LEU A 411 -17.70 -33.56 5.67
C LEU A 411 -16.83 -34.68 5.12
N MET A 412 -16.62 -34.70 3.80
CA MET A 412 -15.96 -35.79 3.09
C MET A 412 -14.69 -35.29 2.40
N ASP A 413 -13.51 -35.79 2.77
CA ASP A 413 -12.31 -35.55 1.98
C ASP A 413 -12.45 -36.24 0.61
N LYS A 414 -12.15 -35.51 -0.45
CA LYS A 414 -12.06 -36.06 -1.79
C LYS A 414 -11.01 -37.17 -1.88
N LYS A 415 -9.82 -36.97 -1.32
CA LYS A 415 -8.66 -37.81 -1.60
C LYS A 415 -8.34 -38.69 -0.40
N MET A 416 -8.87 -39.92 -0.43
CA MET A 416 -8.59 -40.94 0.58
C MET A 416 -8.04 -42.21 -0.09
N PRO A 417 -7.17 -42.98 0.58
CA PRO A 417 -6.69 -44.27 0.07
C PRO A 417 -7.83 -45.28 -0.07
N GLY A 418 -7.83 -46.02 -1.20
CA GLY A 418 -8.86 -47.02 -1.48
C GLY A 418 -10.09 -46.40 -2.13
N MET A 419 -11.18 -46.25 -1.37
CA MET A 419 -12.42 -45.63 -1.84
C MET A 419 -12.34 -44.11 -1.66
N ASP A 420 -12.39 -43.39 -2.78
CA ASP A 420 -12.32 -41.93 -2.78
C ASP A 420 -13.63 -41.27 -2.30
N GLY A 421 -13.57 -39.98 -1.96
CA GLY A 421 -14.73 -39.26 -1.43
C GLY A 421 -15.87 -39.10 -2.43
N ILE A 422 -15.60 -39.12 -3.73
CA ILE A 422 -16.62 -39.00 -4.79
C ILE A 422 -17.39 -40.33 -4.91
N GLU A 423 -16.67 -41.45 -4.90
CA GLU A 423 -17.22 -42.80 -4.92
C GLU A 423 -18.05 -43.06 -3.66
N ALA A 424 -17.53 -42.71 -2.48
CA ALA A 424 -18.27 -42.82 -1.22
C ALA A 424 -19.56 -41.96 -1.25
N THR A 425 -19.48 -40.73 -1.78
CA THR A 425 -20.65 -39.86 -1.93
C THR A 425 -21.70 -40.48 -2.86
N ARG A 426 -21.27 -41.03 -4.01
CA ARG A 426 -22.14 -41.68 -4.98
C ARG A 426 -22.87 -42.88 -4.34
N CYS A 427 -22.17 -43.70 -3.57
CA CYS A 427 -22.77 -44.82 -2.84
C CYS A 427 -23.82 -44.33 -1.82
N ILE A 428 -23.48 -43.33 -1.00
CA ILE A 428 -24.36 -42.81 0.06
C ILE A 428 -25.62 -42.15 -0.53
N LYS A 429 -25.48 -41.34 -1.59
CA LYS A 429 -26.60 -40.57 -2.18
C LYS A 429 -27.47 -41.38 -3.13
N LYS A 430 -26.90 -42.30 -3.92
CA LYS A 430 -27.61 -42.97 -5.03
C LYS A 430 -27.84 -44.46 -4.84
N GLU A 431 -26.97 -45.15 -4.10
CA GLU A 431 -27.02 -46.62 -3.99
C GLU A 431 -27.62 -47.09 -2.66
N MET A 432 -27.76 -46.21 -1.67
CA MET A 432 -28.36 -46.50 -0.38
C MET A 432 -29.81 -45.99 -0.28
N SER A 433 -30.71 -46.83 0.23
CA SER A 433 -32.05 -46.41 0.64
C SER A 433 -32.02 -45.94 2.10
N LEU A 434 -31.77 -44.65 2.30
CA LEU A 434 -31.69 -44.02 3.63
C LEU A 434 -33.02 -43.38 4.00
N SER A 435 -33.36 -43.38 5.30
CA SER A 435 -34.54 -42.72 5.84
C SER A 435 -34.44 -41.19 5.70
N GLN A 436 -33.23 -40.67 5.86
CA GLN A 436 -32.88 -39.26 5.66
C GLN A 436 -31.54 -39.19 4.94
N VAL A 437 -31.56 -38.59 3.74
CA VAL A 437 -30.33 -38.41 2.95
C VAL A 437 -29.49 -37.28 3.56
N PRO A 438 -28.24 -37.53 3.98
CA PRO A 438 -27.39 -36.50 4.54
C PRO A 438 -27.01 -35.45 3.51
N ALA A 439 -26.82 -34.21 3.95
CA ALA A 439 -26.04 -33.22 3.21
C ALA A 439 -24.57 -33.64 3.16
N ILE A 440 -23.90 -33.51 2.03
CA ILE A 440 -22.49 -33.86 1.85
C ILE A 440 -21.71 -32.63 1.38
N LEU A 441 -20.79 -32.21 2.24
CA LEU A 441 -19.84 -31.13 2.02
C LEU A 441 -18.49 -31.75 1.66
N MET A 442 -18.07 -31.59 0.41
CA MET A 442 -16.80 -32.17 -0.05
C MET A 442 -15.64 -31.24 0.30
N VAL A 443 -14.68 -31.74 1.06
CA VAL A 443 -13.44 -31.05 1.39
C VAL A 443 -12.38 -31.41 0.36
N THR A 444 -11.77 -30.41 -0.28
CA THR A 444 -10.73 -30.65 -1.29
C THR A 444 -9.66 -29.57 -1.29
N ALA A 445 -8.43 -29.95 -1.65
CA ALA A 445 -7.31 -29.04 -1.88
C ALA A 445 -7.27 -28.46 -3.32
N TYR A 446 -8.17 -28.87 -4.22
CA TYR A 446 -8.12 -28.49 -5.63
C TYR A 446 -9.43 -27.83 -6.10
N GLY A 447 -9.38 -26.52 -6.34
CA GLY A 447 -10.52 -25.70 -6.81
C GLY A 447 -10.82 -25.72 -8.31
N ARG A 448 -10.33 -26.69 -9.11
CA ARG A 448 -10.54 -26.67 -10.56
C ARG A 448 -11.99 -26.99 -10.96
N GLU A 449 -12.50 -26.29 -11.98
CA GLU A 449 -13.82 -26.51 -12.63
C GLU A 449 -14.13 -27.98 -12.97
N GLU A 450 -13.12 -28.79 -13.27
CA GLU A 450 -13.28 -30.21 -13.63
C GLU A 450 -13.81 -31.06 -12.47
N VAL A 451 -13.40 -30.75 -11.22
CA VAL A 451 -13.88 -31.44 -10.01
C VAL A 451 -15.36 -31.13 -9.77
N ARG A 452 -15.76 -29.89 -10.08
CA ARG A 452 -17.14 -29.40 -9.91
C ARG A 452 -18.10 -30.14 -10.85
N LYS A 453 -17.73 -30.39 -12.11
CA LYS A 453 -18.54 -31.17 -13.07
C LYS A 453 -18.74 -32.63 -12.63
N LEU A 454 -17.69 -33.28 -12.13
CA LEU A 454 -17.77 -34.65 -11.62
C LEU A 454 -18.63 -34.76 -10.35
N ALA A 455 -18.61 -33.72 -9.52
CA ALA A 455 -19.32 -33.70 -8.25
C ALA A 455 -20.82 -33.43 -8.35
N THR A 456 -21.24 -32.56 -9.28
CA THR A 456 -22.67 -32.36 -9.57
C THR A 456 -23.31 -33.68 -10.02
N ASN A 457 -22.57 -34.49 -10.78
CA ASN A 457 -23.02 -35.82 -11.19
C ASN A 457 -23.05 -36.85 -10.04
N ALA A 458 -22.26 -36.67 -8.98
CA ALA A 458 -22.22 -37.56 -7.82
C ALA A 458 -23.29 -37.21 -6.75
N GLY A 459 -23.86 -36.01 -6.79
CA GLY A 459 -24.87 -35.54 -5.82
C GLY A 459 -24.27 -34.81 -4.60
N ILE A 460 -23.14 -34.13 -4.77
CA ILE A 460 -22.49 -33.31 -3.72
C ILE A 460 -23.22 -31.98 -3.57
N ASP A 461 -23.48 -31.56 -2.32
CA ASP A 461 -24.31 -30.38 -2.03
C ASP A 461 -23.50 -29.07 -2.02
N ALA A 462 -22.27 -29.08 -1.48
CA ALA A 462 -21.31 -27.98 -1.65
C ALA A 462 -19.85 -28.42 -1.43
N PHE A 463 -18.92 -27.49 -1.66
CA PHE A 463 -17.47 -27.71 -1.56
C PHE A 463 -16.82 -26.79 -0.54
N LEU A 464 -15.81 -27.31 0.14
CA LEU A 464 -14.90 -26.57 1.00
C LEU A 464 -13.46 -26.74 0.50
N LEU A 465 -12.79 -25.61 0.30
CA LEU A 465 -11.37 -25.59 -0.01
C LEU A 465 -10.55 -25.66 1.29
N LYS A 466 -9.53 -26.52 1.32
CA LYS A 466 -8.52 -26.53 2.40
C LYS A 466 -7.58 -25.32 2.18
N PRO A 467 -7.19 -24.55 3.22
CA PRO A 467 -7.46 -24.74 4.64
C PRO A 467 -8.83 -24.23 5.07
N ILE A 468 -9.53 -25.04 5.87
CA ILE A 468 -10.88 -24.73 6.36
C ILE A 468 -10.79 -23.81 7.58
N ASN A 469 -11.38 -22.62 7.49
CA ASN A 469 -11.60 -21.76 8.64
C ASN A 469 -13.04 -21.91 9.19
N ALA A 470 -13.23 -21.53 10.46
CA ALA A 470 -14.52 -21.68 11.15
C ALA A 470 -15.67 -20.95 10.44
N SER A 471 -15.43 -19.74 9.91
CA SER A 471 -16.45 -18.90 9.28
C SER A 471 -16.95 -19.49 7.95
N VAL A 472 -16.04 -19.90 7.08
CA VAL A 472 -16.35 -20.52 5.78
C VAL A 472 -17.04 -21.85 6.01
N LEU A 473 -16.57 -22.65 6.96
CA LEU A 473 -17.23 -23.89 7.36
C LEU A 473 -18.66 -23.64 7.84
N PHE A 474 -18.85 -22.72 8.79
CA PHE A 474 -20.16 -22.42 9.35
C PHE A 474 -21.14 -21.93 8.28
N ASN A 475 -20.72 -20.95 7.46
CA ASN A 475 -21.56 -20.40 6.40
C ASN A 475 -21.94 -21.45 5.36
N SER A 476 -20.99 -22.29 4.94
CA SER A 476 -21.25 -23.37 3.98
C SER A 476 -22.23 -24.41 4.54
N ILE A 477 -22.15 -24.70 5.84
CA ILE A 477 -23.12 -25.58 6.51
C ILE A 477 -24.50 -24.91 6.55
N MET A 478 -24.59 -23.64 6.95
CA MET A 478 -25.88 -22.94 7.01
C MET A 478 -26.55 -22.83 5.64
N GLU A 479 -25.78 -22.62 4.57
CA GLU A 479 -26.25 -22.60 3.18
C GLU A 479 -26.81 -23.97 2.76
N VAL A 480 -26.03 -25.05 2.96
CA VAL A 480 -26.46 -26.40 2.59
C VAL A 480 -27.64 -26.89 3.44
N MET A 481 -27.75 -26.42 4.68
CA MET A 481 -28.87 -26.74 5.57
C MET A 481 -30.09 -25.84 5.35
N GLY A 482 -30.03 -24.87 4.42
CA GLY A 482 -31.16 -24.07 3.96
C GLY A 482 -31.63 -22.96 4.91
N GLU A 483 -30.77 -22.50 5.83
CA GLU A 483 -31.10 -21.44 6.80
C GLU A 483 -30.67 -20.03 6.34
N ILE A 484 -29.87 -19.95 5.26
CA ILE A 484 -29.51 -18.70 4.58
C ILE A 484 -30.05 -18.77 3.14
N GLU A 485 -31.02 -17.92 2.79
CA GLU A 485 -31.44 -17.72 1.40
C GLU A 485 -30.38 -16.89 0.66
N SER A 486 -29.49 -17.55 -0.08
CA SER A 486 -28.57 -16.84 -0.98
C SER A 486 -29.25 -16.53 -2.32
N LYS A 487 -29.70 -15.28 -2.48
CA LYS A 487 -29.45 -14.59 -3.76
C LYS A 487 -27.92 -14.47 -3.84
N THR A 488 -27.33 -15.06 -4.89
CA THR A 488 -25.89 -15.21 -5.21
C THR A 488 -25.08 -16.29 -4.44
N PRO A 489 -24.52 -17.32 -5.14
CA PRO A 489 -23.62 -18.31 -4.54
C PRO A 489 -22.22 -17.71 -4.27
N LEU A 490 -21.71 -17.91 -3.05
CA LEU A 490 -20.50 -17.27 -2.51
C LEU A 490 -19.16 -17.98 -2.86
N ILE A 491 -19.08 -18.74 -3.96
CA ILE A 491 -17.82 -19.35 -4.38
C ILE A 491 -17.54 -19.06 -5.86
N SER A 492 -17.08 -17.83 -6.10
CA SER A 492 -16.29 -17.43 -7.28
C SER A 492 -15.10 -16.60 -6.80
N GLN A 493 -14.07 -17.28 -6.30
CA GLN A 493 -12.82 -16.63 -5.85
C GLN A 493 -11.95 -16.10 -6.99
N ASP A 494 -12.27 -16.37 -8.25
CA ASP A 494 -11.61 -15.70 -9.39
C ASP A 494 -12.24 -14.33 -9.76
N ASN A 495 -13.36 -13.93 -9.13
CA ASN A 495 -14.05 -12.66 -9.41
C ASN A 495 -14.48 -11.88 -8.15
N SER A 496 -13.97 -12.25 -6.95
CA SER A 496 -14.37 -11.64 -5.68
C SER A 496 -14.08 -10.14 -5.62
N GLU A 497 -12.86 -9.72 -5.99
CA GLU A 497 -12.49 -8.30 -5.99
C GLU A 497 -13.24 -7.52 -7.08
N ALA A 498 -13.35 -8.07 -8.29
CA ALA A 498 -14.06 -7.42 -9.39
C ALA A 498 -15.55 -7.22 -9.05
N HIS A 499 -16.19 -8.19 -8.40
CA HIS A 499 -17.59 -8.09 -8.01
C HIS A 499 -17.81 -7.19 -6.77
N GLU A 500 -16.85 -7.13 -5.85
CA GLU A 500 -16.89 -6.20 -4.72
C GLU A 500 -16.67 -4.75 -5.18
N ILE A 501 -15.70 -4.51 -6.06
CA ILE A 501 -15.46 -3.23 -6.71
C ILE A 501 -16.69 -2.82 -7.54
N GLU A 502 -17.29 -3.73 -8.30
CA GLU A 502 -18.51 -3.45 -9.06
C GLU A 502 -19.66 -2.99 -8.14
N LYS A 503 -19.86 -3.62 -6.98
CA LYS A 503 -20.84 -3.15 -5.98
C LYS A 503 -20.51 -1.77 -5.40
N LEU A 504 -19.24 -1.48 -5.15
CA LEU A 504 -18.80 -0.20 -4.59
C LEU A 504 -18.89 0.95 -5.61
N VAL A 505 -18.61 0.67 -6.88
CA VAL A 505 -18.48 1.67 -7.95
C VAL A 505 -19.81 1.93 -8.66
N THR A 506 -20.71 0.93 -8.77
CA THR A 506 -21.98 1.02 -9.53
C THR A 506 -22.80 2.29 -9.30
N HIS A 507 -22.82 2.81 -8.07
CA HIS A 507 -23.64 3.96 -7.68
C HIS A 507 -22.93 5.32 -7.77
N ILE A 508 -21.63 5.32 -8.12
CA ILE A 508 -20.76 6.50 -8.16
C ILE A 508 -20.04 6.65 -9.52
N ARG A 509 -20.34 5.79 -10.51
CA ARG A 509 -19.83 5.93 -11.88
C ARG A 509 -20.16 7.30 -12.46
N GLY A 510 -19.21 7.89 -13.17
CA GLY A 510 -19.32 9.22 -13.77
C GLY A 510 -19.07 10.38 -12.81
N ALA A 511 -18.70 10.11 -11.54
CA ALA A 511 -18.30 11.18 -10.62
C ALA A 511 -16.98 11.84 -11.08
N LYS A 512 -16.90 13.16 -10.89
CA LYS A 512 -15.74 13.99 -11.22
C LYS A 512 -14.75 13.99 -10.08
N ILE A 513 -13.57 13.44 -10.29
CA ILE A 513 -12.50 13.35 -9.30
C ILE A 513 -11.34 14.26 -9.71
N LEU A 514 -10.94 15.14 -8.80
CA LEU A 514 -9.68 15.88 -8.94
C LEU A 514 -8.56 15.06 -8.28
N LEU A 515 -7.54 14.69 -9.05
CA LEU A 515 -6.34 14.01 -8.58
C LEU A 515 -5.18 15.01 -8.51
N ALA A 516 -4.75 15.37 -7.30
CA ALA A 516 -3.57 16.22 -7.08
C ALA A 516 -2.36 15.36 -6.71
N GLU A 517 -1.43 15.21 -7.65
CA GLU A 517 -0.23 14.35 -7.57
C GLU A 517 0.87 14.99 -8.42
N ASP A 518 2.11 15.03 -7.95
CA ASP A 518 3.23 15.68 -8.64
C ASP A 518 4.03 14.73 -9.55
N ASN A 519 3.88 13.43 -9.37
CA ASN A 519 4.57 12.41 -10.15
C ASN A 519 3.71 11.94 -11.34
N GLU A 520 4.17 12.25 -12.57
CA GLU A 520 3.49 11.89 -13.82
C GLU A 520 3.11 10.40 -13.93
N ILE A 521 3.93 9.49 -13.39
CA ILE A 521 3.64 8.06 -13.45
C ILE A 521 2.54 7.68 -12.46
N ASN A 522 2.56 8.25 -11.25
CA ASN A 522 1.48 8.04 -10.29
C ASN A 522 0.17 8.65 -10.79
N GLN A 523 0.23 9.82 -11.43
CA GLN A 523 -0.91 10.43 -12.11
C GLN A 523 -1.48 9.47 -13.15
N GLN A 524 -0.64 8.91 -14.01
CA GLN A 524 -1.07 7.96 -15.04
C GLN A 524 -1.73 6.72 -14.43
N VAL A 525 -1.09 6.09 -13.44
CA VAL A 525 -1.61 4.87 -12.80
C VAL A 525 -2.96 5.12 -12.12
N ALA A 526 -3.07 6.18 -11.33
CA ALA A 526 -4.32 6.51 -10.63
C ALA A 526 -5.42 6.96 -11.61
N THR A 527 -5.07 7.70 -12.66
CA THR A 527 -6.01 8.12 -13.71
C THR A 527 -6.56 6.91 -14.46
N GLU A 528 -5.69 6.04 -14.99
CA GLU A 528 -6.14 4.85 -15.72
C GLU A 528 -6.99 3.92 -14.84
N MET A 529 -6.65 3.80 -13.56
CA MET A 529 -7.41 2.99 -12.60
C MET A 529 -8.82 3.55 -12.34
N LEU A 530 -8.93 4.87 -12.13
CA LEU A 530 -10.22 5.55 -11.90
C LEU A 530 -11.05 5.60 -13.19
N GLU A 531 -10.44 5.91 -14.34
CA GLU A 531 -11.13 5.93 -15.63
C GLU A 531 -11.62 4.52 -16.05
N TYR A 532 -10.86 3.46 -15.73
CA TYR A 532 -11.28 2.07 -15.97
C TYR A 532 -12.61 1.73 -15.28
N GLU A 533 -12.83 2.27 -14.08
CA GLU A 533 -14.07 2.09 -13.32
C GLU A 533 -15.17 3.11 -13.69
N GLY A 534 -14.88 4.05 -14.59
CA GLY A 534 -15.85 4.98 -15.18
C GLY A 534 -15.94 6.34 -14.48
N PHE A 535 -14.90 6.77 -13.76
CA PHE A 535 -14.80 8.12 -13.19
C PHE A 535 -14.25 9.12 -14.21
N ASP A 536 -14.60 10.40 -14.07
CA ASP A 536 -14.04 11.51 -14.86
C ASP A 536 -12.91 12.16 -14.04
N VAL A 537 -11.66 11.99 -14.45
CA VAL A 537 -10.49 12.39 -13.65
C VAL A 537 -9.85 13.65 -14.25
N THR A 538 -9.66 14.67 -13.42
CA THR A 538 -8.87 15.85 -13.75
C THR A 538 -7.59 15.86 -12.90
N ILE A 539 -6.44 16.14 -13.51
CA ILE A 539 -5.14 16.12 -12.83
C ILE A 539 -4.76 17.53 -12.38
N ALA A 540 -4.15 17.64 -11.19
CA ALA A 540 -3.42 18.80 -10.71
C ALA A 540 -1.99 18.39 -10.34
N ASN A 541 -0.99 19.10 -10.84
CA ASN A 541 0.42 18.76 -10.64
C ASN A 541 0.98 19.24 -9.29
N ASN A 542 0.25 20.11 -8.58
CA ASN A 542 0.63 20.60 -7.26
C ASN A 542 -0.58 21.17 -6.51
N GLY A 543 -0.38 21.53 -5.24
CA GLY A 543 -1.44 22.08 -4.39
C GLY A 543 -2.00 23.43 -4.85
N ARG A 544 -1.24 24.23 -5.62
CA ARG A 544 -1.69 25.52 -6.17
C ARG A 544 -2.67 25.33 -7.31
N GLU A 545 -2.33 24.44 -8.24
CA GLU A 545 -3.20 24.06 -9.35
C GLU A 545 -4.50 23.44 -8.83
N ALA A 546 -4.42 22.58 -7.82
CA ALA A 546 -5.58 21.99 -7.18
C ALA A 546 -6.55 23.04 -6.62
N ILE A 547 -6.03 24.10 -5.96
CA ILE A 547 -6.86 25.22 -5.49
C ILE A 547 -7.56 25.93 -6.65
N ASN A 548 -6.83 26.23 -7.74
CA ASN A 548 -7.38 26.95 -8.89
C ASN A 548 -8.47 26.12 -9.58
N LEU A 549 -8.26 24.81 -9.74
CA LEU A 549 -9.24 23.92 -10.34
C LEU A 549 -10.50 23.80 -9.48
N VAL A 550 -10.36 23.68 -8.16
CA VAL A 550 -11.52 23.62 -7.23
C VAL A 550 -12.30 24.94 -7.20
N LYS A 551 -11.67 26.09 -7.48
CA LYS A 551 -12.38 27.38 -7.57
C LYS A 551 -13.22 27.52 -8.83
N ASN A 552 -12.74 26.96 -9.94
CA ASN A 552 -13.32 27.18 -11.27
C ASN A 552 -14.21 26.03 -11.74
N ASN A 553 -14.17 24.87 -11.06
CA ASN A 553 -14.87 23.67 -11.48
C ASN A 553 -15.53 22.96 -10.28
N GLU A 554 -16.57 22.17 -10.56
CA GLU A 554 -17.22 21.32 -9.57
C GLU A 554 -16.65 19.89 -9.63
N PHE A 555 -16.20 19.41 -8.48
CA PHE A 555 -15.72 18.03 -8.28
C PHE A 555 -16.54 17.34 -7.20
N ASP A 556 -16.76 16.04 -7.36
CA ASP A 556 -17.46 15.19 -6.41
C ASP A 556 -16.52 14.65 -5.31
N ALA A 557 -15.21 14.59 -5.58
CA ALA A 557 -14.16 14.32 -4.61
C ALA A 557 -12.80 14.86 -5.06
N VAL A 558 -11.90 15.12 -4.11
CA VAL A 558 -10.49 15.45 -4.37
C VAL A 558 -9.61 14.39 -3.72
N LEU A 559 -8.78 13.71 -4.51
CA LEU A 559 -7.67 12.89 -4.05
C LEU A 559 -6.42 13.78 -3.99
N MET A 560 -5.86 13.99 -2.80
CA MET A 560 -4.83 14.99 -2.55
C MET A 560 -3.56 14.34 -2.01
N ASP A 561 -2.47 14.35 -2.77
CA ASP A 561 -1.17 14.02 -2.22
C ASP A 561 -0.74 15.05 -1.17
N ILE A 562 -0.12 14.57 -0.10
CA ILE A 562 0.33 15.41 1.01
C ILE A 562 1.65 16.08 0.65
N GLN A 563 2.55 15.36 -0.01
CA GLN A 563 3.90 15.83 -0.30
C GLN A 563 4.02 16.21 -1.78
N MET A 564 3.76 17.49 -2.08
CA MET A 564 3.91 18.05 -3.44
C MET A 564 4.83 19.29 -3.41
N PRO A 565 5.61 19.55 -4.48
CA PRO A 565 6.40 20.76 -4.65
C PRO A 565 5.52 22.01 -4.76
N GLU A 566 6.12 23.17 -4.50
CA GLU A 566 5.49 24.51 -4.38
C GLU A 566 4.48 24.68 -3.24
N MET A 567 3.50 23.79 -3.13
CA MET A 567 2.45 23.83 -2.12
C MET A 567 2.02 22.42 -1.73
N ASP A 568 2.26 22.08 -0.47
CA ASP A 568 1.87 20.79 0.11
C ASP A 568 0.34 20.63 0.23
N GLY A 569 -0.12 19.38 0.31
CA GLY A 569 -1.54 19.05 0.35
C GLY A 569 -2.27 19.55 1.61
N LEU A 570 -1.57 19.73 2.74
CA LEU A 570 -2.16 20.28 3.98
C LEU A 570 -2.44 21.77 3.81
N THR A 571 -1.49 22.51 3.26
CA THR A 571 -1.61 23.93 2.94
C THR A 571 -2.67 24.15 1.87
N ALA A 572 -2.71 23.30 0.84
CA ALA A 572 -3.75 23.33 -0.19
C ALA A 572 -5.15 23.10 0.40
N THR A 573 -5.30 22.08 1.25
CA THR A 573 -6.57 21.76 1.92
C THR A 573 -7.07 22.93 2.76
N LYS A 574 -6.22 23.54 3.59
CA LYS A 574 -6.62 24.70 4.40
C LYS A 574 -7.17 25.83 3.53
N ARG A 575 -6.48 26.16 2.44
CA ARG A 575 -6.93 27.20 1.51
C ARG A 575 -8.23 26.83 0.81
N ILE A 576 -8.42 25.57 0.41
CA ILE A 576 -9.68 25.09 -0.17
C ILE A 576 -10.84 25.27 0.83
N ARG A 577 -10.60 24.99 2.12
CA ARG A 577 -11.61 25.16 3.17
C ARG A 577 -11.95 26.63 3.48
N GLU A 578 -11.03 27.56 3.26
CA GLU A 578 -11.25 29.00 3.53
C GLU A 578 -12.32 29.63 2.63
N PHE A 579 -12.48 29.16 1.38
CA PHE A 579 -13.45 29.72 0.43
C PHE A 579 -14.66 28.81 0.17
N GLN A 580 -14.72 27.61 0.76
CA GLN A 580 -15.88 26.73 0.65
C GLN A 580 -16.95 27.07 1.70
N THR A 581 -18.22 27.04 1.29
CA THR A 581 -19.34 27.11 2.21
C THR A 581 -19.63 25.73 2.80
N ILE A 582 -20.24 25.67 3.99
CA ILE A 582 -20.60 24.40 4.65
C ILE A 582 -21.51 23.53 3.74
N SER A 583 -22.35 24.17 2.93
CA SER A 583 -23.24 23.54 1.93
C SER A 583 -22.52 23.01 0.68
N SER A 584 -21.32 23.52 0.35
CA SER A 584 -20.53 23.15 -0.83
C SER A 584 -19.20 22.46 -0.48
N LYS A 585 -19.14 21.80 0.69
CA LYS A 585 -17.94 21.10 1.14
C LYS A 585 -17.67 19.86 0.28
N ILE A 586 -16.68 19.96 -0.61
CA ILE A 586 -16.20 18.84 -1.43
C ILE A 586 -15.36 17.90 -0.54
N PRO A 587 -15.55 16.58 -0.60
CA PRO A 587 -14.68 15.63 0.10
C PRO A 587 -13.22 15.76 -0.34
N ILE A 588 -12.29 15.96 0.60
CA ILE A 588 -10.85 15.93 0.33
C ILE A 588 -10.25 14.72 1.04
N ILE A 589 -9.73 13.78 0.27
CA ILE A 589 -9.16 12.52 0.73
C ILE A 589 -7.65 12.58 0.56
N ALA A 590 -6.92 12.46 1.65
CA ALA A 590 -5.46 12.51 1.66
C ALA A 590 -4.87 11.23 1.05
N MET A 591 -3.83 11.35 0.24
CA MET A 591 -3.02 10.21 -0.21
C MET A 591 -1.67 10.28 0.52
N THR A 592 -1.39 9.34 1.44
CA THR A 592 -0.20 9.40 2.31
C THR A 592 0.69 8.16 2.18
N ALA A 593 2.01 8.35 2.24
CA ALA A 593 2.98 7.25 2.27
C ALA A 593 3.05 6.51 3.64
N HIS A 594 2.43 7.05 4.69
CA HIS A 594 2.49 6.49 6.06
C HIS A 594 1.11 6.48 6.72
N ALA A 595 0.53 5.30 6.92
CA ALA A 595 -0.71 5.11 7.67
C ALA A 595 -0.48 4.97 9.19
N ILE A 596 0.43 5.78 9.77
CA ILE A 596 0.76 5.70 11.20
C ILE A 596 -0.25 6.53 12.01
N LYS A 597 -0.74 5.97 13.13
CA LYS A 597 -1.67 6.65 14.05
C LYS A 597 -0.97 7.87 14.71
N GLY A 598 -1.56 9.06 14.59
CA GLY A 598 -0.96 10.36 14.91
C GLY A 598 -0.97 11.34 13.72
N GLU A 599 -0.77 10.84 12.50
CA GLU A 599 -0.88 11.66 11.28
C GLU A 599 -2.34 11.81 10.84
N LYS A 600 -3.18 10.81 11.12
CA LYS A 600 -4.63 10.85 10.88
C LYS A 600 -5.31 12.00 11.60
N GLU A 601 -5.02 12.22 12.89
CA GLU A 601 -5.57 13.36 13.62
C GLU A 601 -5.16 14.68 12.96
N LYS A 602 -3.90 14.80 12.53
CA LYS A 602 -3.36 15.98 11.85
C LYS A 602 -4.05 16.26 10.50
N TYR A 603 -4.40 15.24 9.73
CA TYR A 603 -5.12 15.40 8.46
C TYR A 603 -6.57 15.83 8.67
N LEU A 604 -7.25 15.22 9.65
CA LEU A 604 -8.62 15.60 10.01
C LEU A 604 -8.68 17.02 10.58
N GLU A 605 -7.72 17.41 11.43
CA GLU A 605 -7.61 18.76 11.99
C GLU A 605 -7.34 19.83 10.92
N THR A 606 -6.69 19.47 9.81
CA THR A 606 -6.45 20.39 8.69
C THR A 606 -7.63 20.52 7.72
N GLY A 607 -8.70 19.76 7.97
CA GLY A 607 -9.95 19.84 7.21
C GLY A 607 -10.10 18.79 6.10
N MET A 608 -9.21 17.79 6.04
CA MET A 608 -9.40 16.60 5.18
C MET A 608 -10.50 15.70 5.77
N ASP A 609 -11.18 14.95 4.92
CA ASP A 609 -12.34 14.12 5.30
C ASP A 609 -11.97 12.65 5.50
N ASP A 610 -10.98 12.15 4.76
CA ASP A 610 -10.44 10.79 4.93
C ASP A 610 -8.99 10.71 4.42
N TYR A 611 -8.41 9.51 4.46
CA TYR A 611 -7.09 9.24 3.89
C TYR A 611 -7.05 7.85 3.23
N ILE A 612 -6.09 7.69 2.32
CA ILE A 612 -5.75 6.45 1.64
C ILE A 612 -4.23 6.30 1.71
N SER A 613 -3.78 5.09 2.03
CA SER A 613 -2.36 4.79 2.06
C SER A 613 -1.80 4.59 0.65
N LYS A 614 -0.58 5.07 0.40
CA LYS A 614 0.20 4.80 -0.80
C LYS A 614 1.15 3.62 -0.50
N PRO A 615 1.19 2.55 -1.32
CA PRO A 615 0.52 2.39 -2.60
C PRO A 615 -0.99 2.22 -2.46
N VAL A 616 -1.73 2.81 -3.41
CA VAL A 616 -3.20 2.84 -3.39
C VAL A 616 -3.74 1.42 -3.57
N ASP A 617 -4.38 0.90 -2.53
CA ASP A 617 -5.14 -0.35 -2.63
C ASP A 617 -6.48 -0.08 -3.33
N ASN A 618 -6.82 -0.91 -4.32
CA ASN A 618 -7.99 -0.68 -5.16
C ASN A 618 -9.29 -0.72 -4.38
N ILE A 619 -9.42 -1.70 -3.47
CA ILE A 619 -10.63 -1.91 -2.69
C ILE A 619 -10.77 -0.79 -1.66
N GLU A 620 -9.66 -0.40 -1.01
CA GLU A 620 -9.63 0.72 -0.08
C GLU A 620 -10.02 2.05 -0.76
N LEU A 621 -9.46 2.34 -1.94
CA LEU A 621 -9.78 3.54 -2.70
C LEU A 621 -11.29 3.63 -3.00
N PHE A 622 -11.86 2.60 -3.62
CA PHE A 622 -13.28 2.64 -4.01
C PHE A 622 -14.22 2.61 -2.80
N LYS A 623 -13.82 1.97 -1.70
CA LYS A 623 -14.57 2.02 -0.44
C LYS A 623 -14.62 3.43 0.13
N VAL A 624 -13.49 4.14 0.17
CA VAL A 624 -13.43 5.54 0.63
C VAL A 624 -14.22 6.45 -0.32
N LEU A 625 -14.06 6.31 -1.63
CA LEU A 625 -14.82 7.11 -2.60
C LEU A 625 -16.34 6.87 -2.49
N SER A 626 -16.79 5.61 -2.36
CA SER A 626 -18.21 5.28 -2.19
C SER A 626 -18.84 5.85 -0.91
N LYS A 627 -18.02 6.03 0.14
CA LYS A 627 -18.46 6.62 1.41
C LYS A 627 -18.71 8.13 1.29
N TRP A 628 -17.92 8.83 0.48
CA TRP A 628 -17.88 10.30 0.46
C TRP A 628 -18.57 10.94 -0.74
N ILE A 629 -18.61 10.26 -1.89
CA ILE A 629 -19.31 10.75 -3.07
C ILE A 629 -20.82 10.61 -2.83
N LYS A 630 -21.54 11.74 -2.81
CA LYS A 630 -22.99 11.76 -2.64
C LYS A 630 -23.66 11.12 -3.86
N HIS A 631 -24.61 10.24 -3.61
CA HIS A 631 -25.41 9.61 -4.65
C HIS A 631 -26.09 10.67 -5.52
N ARG A 632 -25.78 10.71 -6.82
CA ARG A 632 -26.66 11.36 -7.82
C ARG A 632 -27.84 10.43 -8.09
N GLY A 633 -28.67 10.25 -7.06
CA GLY A 633 -29.99 9.65 -7.19
C GLY A 633 -30.92 10.67 -7.85
N THR A 634 -31.56 10.24 -8.92
CA THR A 634 -32.81 10.80 -9.46
C THR A 634 -33.66 11.43 -8.36
N GLN A 635 -34.03 12.69 -8.54
CA GLN A 635 -34.77 13.46 -7.55
C GLN A 635 -36.08 12.79 -7.12
N ASP A 636 -36.28 12.89 -5.80
CA ASP A 636 -37.51 12.88 -5.03
C ASP A 636 -38.84 12.82 -5.79
N THR A 637 -39.57 11.72 -5.58
CA THR A 637 -41.02 11.77 -5.35
C THR A 637 -41.38 10.86 -4.19
N ASN A 638 -41.30 11.40 -2.96
CA ASN A 638 -42.11 10.92 -1.85
C ASN A 638 -43.53 11.52 -2.00
N SER A 639 -44.49 10.71 -2.43
CA SER A 639 -45.89 10.85 -2.05
C SER A 639 -46.51 9.47 -1.97
N GLU A 640 -47.39 9.34 -0.99
CA GLU A 640 -47.80 8.13 -0.32
C GLU A 640 -48.63 7.16 -1.19
N SER A 641 -48.50 5.87 -0.84
CA SER A 641 -49.41 4.74 -1.04
C SER A 641 -50.75 5.02 -1.75
N THR A 642 -51.02 4.34 -2.87
CA THR A 642 -52.24 3.53 -3.06
C THR A 642 -52.12 2.60 -4.29
N MET A 643 -52.77 1.44 -4.18
CA MET A 643 -52.90 0.34 -5.14
C MET A 643 -53.13 0.74 -6.61
N GLY A 644 -52.51 -0.02 -7.52
CA GLY A 644 -52.95 -0.12 -8.92
C GLY A 644 -52.04 -1.02 -9.76
N LYS A 645 -52.50 -2.23 -10.07
CA LYS A 645 -51.92 -3.11 -11.09
C LYS A 645 -52.22 -2.57 -12.50
N ASP A 646 -51.30 -2.91 -13.39
CA ASP A 646 -51.40 -2.95 -14.86
C ASP A 646 -51.25 -1.66 -15.67
N THR A 647 -50.52 -1.87 -16.79
CA THR A 647 -50.34 -1.04 -17.98
C THR A 647 -49.39 0.16 -17.90
N ASN A 648 -48.12 -0.07 -18.28
CA ASN A 648 -47.47 0.60 -19.43
C ASN A 648 -45.97 0.27 -19.47
N GLU A 649 -45.64 -0.88 -20.06
CA GLU A 649 -44.26 -1.29 -20.38
C GLU A 649 -43.83 -0.83 -21.79
N LYS A 650 -44.60 0.08 -22.42
CA LYS A 650 -44.30 0.64 -23.76
C LYS A 650 -43.93 2.12 -23.78
N ASP A 651 -44.26 2.90 -22.74
CA ASP A 651 -43.97 4.35 -22.72
C ASP A 651 -42.65 4.70 -22.01
N ARG A 652 -41.96 3.72 -21.40
CA ARG A 652 -40.66 3.94 -20.73
C ARG A 652 -39.44 3.84 -21.66
N ILE A 653 -39.62 3.51 -22.93
CA ILE A 653 -38.52 3.40 -23.91
C ILE A 653 -38.30 4.71 -24.69
N GLU A 654 -39.21 5.69 -24.66
CA GLU A 654 -39.09 6.89 -25.52
C GLU A 654 -38.50 8.15 -24.86
N ASN A 655 -38.33 8.21 -23.53
CA ASN A 655 -37.88 9.44 -22.84
C ASN A 655 -36.46 9.41 -22.23
N ALA A 656 -35.59 8.50 -22.67
CA ALA A 656 -34.16 8.48 -22.30
C ALA A 656 -33.22 9.05 -23.40
N ASN A 657 -33.78 9.70 -24.43
CA ASN A 657 -33.02 10.25 -25.57
C ASN A 657 -33.01 11.78 -25.58
N ILE A 658 -32.46 12.41 -24.54
CA ILE A 658 -32.10 13.83 -24.58
C ILE A 658 -30.67 13.98 -24.03
N ASP A 659 -29.71 13.37 -24.75
CA ASP A 659 -28.39 13.97 -25.05
C ASP A 659 -27.55 13.10 -26.01
N THR A 660 -28.21 12.40 -26.94
CA THR A 660 -27.54 11.71 -28.03
C THR A 660 -28.17 12.15 -29.34
N LYS A 661 -27.70 13.26 -29.92
CA LYS A 661 -27.75 13.36 -31.39
C LYS A 661 -26.98 12.13 -31.89
N PRO A 662 -27.62 11.17 -32.59
CA PRO A 662 -26.91 10.00 -33.08
C PRO A 662 -25.86 10.51 -34.06
N PHE A 663 -24.64 9.99 -33.99
CA PHE A 663 -23.72 10.05 -35.11
C PHE A 663 -24.52 9.60 -36.35
N GLU A 664 -24.84 10.54 -37.25
CA GLU A 664 -25.40 10.21 -38.56
C GLU A 664 -24.47 9.17 -39.19
N ILE A 665 -25.06 8.20 -39.90
CA ILE A 665 -24.36 7.09 -40.55
C ILE A 665 -23.06 7.61 -41.21
N ILE A 666 -21.91 7.27 -40.63
CA ILE A 666 -20.61 7.59 -41.22
C ILE A 666 -20.35 6.49 -42.26
N GLU A 667 -20.47 6.85 -43.53
CA GLU A 667 -20.29 5.92 -44.64
C GLU A 667 -18.90 5.28 -44.57
N GLY A 668 -18.84 3.94 -44.61
CA GLY A 668 -17.60 3.17 -44.45
C GLY A 668 -17.20 2.82 -43.02
N ILE A 669 -17.95 3.22 -41.98
CA ILE A 669 -17.68 2.90 -40.56
C ILE A 669 -18.89 2.25 -39.88
N ASP A 670 -18.73 1.06 -39.32
CA ASP A 670 -19.75 0.46 -38.43
C ASP A 670 -19.63 1.03 -37.01
N ILE A 671 -20.33 2.13 -36.78
CA ILE A 671 -20.37 2.86 -35.51
C ILE A 671 -20.89 1.98 -34.37
N LYS A 672 -21.87 1.09 -34.61
CA LYS A 672 -22.45 0.25 -33.55
C LYS A 672 -21.43 -0.75 -33.05
N THR A 673 -20.71 -1.39 -33.98
CA THR A 673 -19.65 -2.34 -33.63
C THR A 673 -18.44 -1.65 -33.01
N ALA A 674 -18.06 -0.48 -33.52
CA ALA A 674 -16.95 0.32 -32.97
C ALA A 674 -17.24 0.78 -31.53
N LEU A 675 -18.42 1.35 -31.28
CA LEU A 675 -18.82 1.77 -29.94
C LEU A 675 -18.98 0.58 -28.98
N LYS A 676 -19.51 -0.56 -29.44
CA LYS A 676 -19.59 -1.77 -28.61
C LYS A 676 -18.21 -2.26 -28.18
N ARG A 677 -17.21 -2.20 -29.07
CA ARG A 677 -15.80 -2.50 -28.74
C ARG A 677 -15.19 -1.49 -27.78
N LEU A 678 -15.55 -0.22 -27.93
CA LEU A 678 -15.14 0.89 -27.07
C LEU A 678 -16.07 1.10 -25.86
N ARG A 679 -16.88 0.09 -25.49
CA ARG A 679 -17.81 0.09 -24.35
C ARG A 679 -18.70 1.36 -24.28
N ASN A 680 -19.18 1.83 -25.43
CA ASN A 680 -19.98 3.04 -25.62
C ASN A 680 -19.29 4.37 -25.25
N ASN A 681 -17.95 4.43 -25.23
CA ASN A 681 -17.23 5.69 -25.00
C ASN A 681 -17.20 6.58 -26.26
N HIS A 682 -18.25 7.39 -26.42
CA HIS A 682 -18.44 8.28 -27.58
C HIS A 682 -17.34 9.35 -27.72
N LYS A 683 -16.85 9.92 -26.60
CA LYS A 683 -15.83 10.98 -26.61
C LYS A 683 -14.47 10.44 -27.09
N PHE A 684 -14.09 9.26 -26.61
CA PHE A 684 -12.88 8.58 -27.05
C PHE A 684 -12.96 8.11 -28.50
N PHE A 685 -14.11 7.57 -28.92
CA PHE A 685 -14.33 7.20 -30.31
C PHE A 685 -14.16 8.40 -31.26
N LYS A 686 -14.72 9.56 -30.89
CA LYS A 686 -14.54 10.83 -31.63
C LYS A 686 -13.07 11.25 -31.73
N LYS A 687 -12.30 11.16 -30.63
CA LYS A 687 -10.86 11.46 -30.61
C LYS A 687 -10.09 10.58 -31.61
N ILE A 688 -10.38 9.26 -31.64
CA ILE A 688 -9.75 8.32 -32.57
C ILE A 688 -10.08 8.67 -34.03
N LEU A 689 -11.32 9.04 -34.35
CA LEU A 689 -11.71 9.42 -35.71
C LEU A 689 -10.96 10.66 -36.21
N PHE A 690 -10.76 11.67 -35.36
CA PHE A 690 -10.04 12.89 -35.72
C PHE A 690 -8.52 12.69 -35.82
N GLU A 691 -7.94 11.84 -34.97
CA GLU A 691 -6.53 11.46 -35.10
C GLU A 691 -6.28 10.64 -36.38
N PHE A 692 -7.23 9.78 -36.77
CA PHE A 692 -7.15 9.02 -38.02
C PHE A 692 -7.04 9.92 -39.25
N THR A 693 -7.92 10.92 -39.37
CA THR A 693 -7.87 11.88 -40.49
C THR A 693 -6.59 12.70 -40.47
N LYS A 694 -6.18 13.23 -39.31
CA LYS A 694 -4.93 14.02 -39.19
C LYS A 694 -3.69 13.25 -39.66
N LYS A 695 -3.64 11.94 -39.40
CA LYS A 695 -2.47 11.10 -39.68
C LYS A 695 -2.47 10.51 -41.10
N TYR A 696 -3.64 10.24 -41.69
CA TYR A 696 -3.75 9.48 -42.94
C TYR A 696 -4.40 10.25 -44.09
N ASP A 697 -4.66 11.55 -43.97
CA ASP A 697 -5.23 12.40 -45.04
C ASP A 697 -4.40 12.32 -46.34
N ASN A 698 -3.07 12.30 -46.21
CA ASN A 698 -2.13 12.23 -47.35
C ASN A 698 -1.62 10.81 -47.64
N ALA A 699 -2.14 9.78 -46.98
CA ALA A 699 -1.57 8.44 -47.06
C ALA A 699 -1.60 7.83 -48.48
N VAL A 700 -2.59 8.19 -49.31
CA VAL A 700 -2.65 7.76 -50.72
C VAL A 700 -1.54 8.40 -51.55
N HIS A 701 -1.27 9.69 -51.32
CA HIS A 701 -0.20 10.41 -51.99
C HIS A 701 1.16 9.85 -51.57
N ASP A 702 1.38 9.68 -50.27
CA ASP A 702 2.61 9.11 -49.72
C ASP A 702 2.84 7.67 -50.23
N PHE A 703 1.77 6.89 -50.37
CA PHE A 703 1.85 5.56 -50.96
C PHE A 703 2.29 5.63 -52.42
N LYS A 704 1.66 6.46 -53.27
CA LYS A 704 2.00 6.59 -54.70
C LYS A 704 3.43 7.09 -54.89
N GLU A 705 3.85 8.10 -54.15
CA GLU A 705 5.21 8.66 -54.24
C GLU A 705 6.28 7.62 -53.87
N LYS A 706 6.06 6.84 -52.82
CA LYS A 706 7.02 5.81 -52.37
C LYS A 706 6.98 4.56 -53.25
N TRP A 707 5.82 4.24 -53.81
CA TRP A 707 5.65 3.19 -54.79
C TRP A 707 6.41 3.50 -56.10
N ASP A 708 6.28 4.71 -56.63
CA ASP A 708 7.01 5.15 -57.85
C ASP A 708 8.53 5.15 -57.64
N LYS A 709 8.98 5.31 -56.38
CA LYS A 709 10.39 5.22 -55.97
C LYS A 709 10.85 3.79 -55.67
N GLY A 710 9.98 2.78 -55.79
CA GLY A 710 10.29 1.36 -55.58
C GLY A 710 10.39 0.92 -54.11
N ASP A 711 9.93 1.72 -53.14
CA ASP A 711 9.98 1.38 -51.71
C ASP A 711 8.74 0.56 -51.29
N THR A 712 8.72 -0.70 -51.73
CA THR A 712 7.64 -1.66 -51.45
C THR A 712 7.51 -1.97 -49.95
N ALA A 713 8.62 -1.89 -49.21
CA ALA A 713 8.66 -2.13 -47.77
C ALA A 713 7.94 -1.03 -46.98
N TYR A 714 8.12 0.24 -47.36
CA TYR A 714 7.36 1.35 -46.79
C TYR A 714 5.86 1.23 -47.08
N CYS A 715 5.52 0.93 -48.34
CA CYS A 715 4.13 0.74 -48.77
C CYS A 715 3.43 -0.38 -47.97
N ALA A 716 4.13 -1.50 -47.71
CA ALA A 716 3.61 -2.60 -46.90
C ALA A 716 3.40 -2.21 -45.43
N ARG A 717 4.31 -1.40 -44.85
CA ARG A 717 4.16 -0.89 -43.47
C ARG A 717 3.01 0.11 -43.35
N LEU A 718 2.83 0.96 -44.35
CA LEU A 718 1.72 1.91 -44.40
C LEU A 718 0.38 1.16 -44.47
N ALA A 719 0.26 0.17 -45.35
CA ALA A 719 -0.93 -0.70 -45.44
C ALA A 719 -1.19 -1.48 -44.13
N HIS A 720 -0.15 -2.02 -43.50
CA HIS A 720 -0.26 -2.70 -42.20
C HIS A 720 -0.78 -1.76 -41.09
N SER A 721 -0.27 -0.53 -41.05
CA SER A 721 -0.66 0.47 -40.07
C SER A 721 -2.12 0.88 -40.26
N ILE A 722 -2.53 1.14 -41.51
CA ILE A 722 -3.91 1.55 -41.83
C ILE A 722 -4.89 0.41 -41.56
N LYS A 723 -4.53 -0.85 -41.85
CA LYS A 723 -5.32 -2.03 -41.46
C LYS A 723 -5.58 -2.07 -39.95
N GLY A 724 -4.54 -1.88 -39.13
CA GLY A 724 -4.67 -1.92 -37.68
C GLY A 724 -5.62 -0.85 -37.15
N VAL A 725 -5.48 0.38 -37.64
CA VAL A 725 -6.33 1.49 -37.19
C VAL A 725 -7.75 1.39 -37.77
N ALA A 726 -7.91 0.93 -39.02
CA ALA A 726 -9.22 0.67 -39.63
C ALA A 726 -10.03 -0.39 -38.87
N GLY A 727 -9.36 -1.42 -38.35
CA GLY A 727 -9.99 -2.42 -37.49
C GLY A 727 -10.51 -1.84 -36.16
N ASN A 728 -9.79 -0.87 -35.57
CA ASN A 728 -10.18 -0.21 -34.33
C ASN A 728 -11.43 0.67 -34.51
N ILE A 729 -11.53 1.38 -35.63
CA ILE A 729 -12.72 2.17 -35.96
C ILE A 729 -13.84 1.35 -36.62
N SER A 730 -13.66 0.03 -36.78
CA SER A 730 -14.61 -0.86 -37.48
C SER A 730 -14.94 -0.42 -38.92
N ALA A 731 -13.95 0.12 -39.63
CA ALA A 731 -14.01 0.41 -41.05
C ALA A 731 -13.70 -0.85 -41.88
N HIS A 732 -14.66 -1.77 -41.92
CA HIS A 732 -14.45 -3.14 -42.43
C HIS A 732 -13.95 -3.22 -43.88
N ASP A 733 -14.47 -2.37 -44.77
CA ASP A 733 -14.04 -2.36 -46.18
C ASP A 733 -12.62 -1.81 -46.36
N LEU A 734 -12.23 -0.85 -45.53
CA LEU A 734 -10.86 -0.32 -45.50
C LEU A 734 -9.89 -1.33 -44.88
N GLU A 735 -10.27 -1.97 -43.77
CA GLU A 735 -9.47 -3.02 -43.13
C GLU A 735 -9.19 -4.17 -44.11
N LYS A 736 -10.22 -4.60 -44.84
CA LYS A 736 -10.10 -5.66 -45.85
C LYS A 736 -9.20 -5.25 -47.02
N ALA A 737 -9.41 -4.06 -47.58
CA ALA A 737 -8.58 -3.56 -48.68
C ALA A 737 -7.12 -3.36 -48.26
N ALA A 738 -6.87 -2.84 -47.06
CA ALA A 738 -5.53 -2.66 -46.50
C ALA A 738 -4.81 -3.99 -46.26
N LYS A 739 -5.54 -5.02 -45.81
CA LYS A 739 -5.02 -6.39 -45.65
C LYS A 739 -4.68 -7.04 -46.99
N GLU A 740 -5.55 -6.89 -47.99
CA GLU A 740 -5.30 -7.39 -49.36
C GLU A 740 -4.05 -6.71 -49.96
N LEU A 741 -3.90 -5.39 -49.78
CA LEU A 741 -2.74 -4.62 -50.23
C LEU A 741 -1.46 -5.01 -49.49
N GLU A 742 -1.51 -5.15 -48.15
CA GLU A 742 -0.37 -5.60 -47.33
C GLU A 742 0.15 -6.97 -47.79
N LEU A 743 -0.75 -7.92 -48.07
CA LEU A 743 -0.41 -9.27 -48.49
C LEU A 743 0.16 -9.31 -49.91
N ALA A 744 -0.41 -8.54 -50.85
CA ALA A 744 0.11 -8.44 -52.21
C ALA A 744 1.54 -7.88 -52.23
N LEU A 745 1.81 -6.83 -51.44
CA LEU A 745 3.12 -6.20 -51.32
C LEU A 745 4.17 -7.09 -50.62
N LYS A 746 3.75 -7.93 -49.66
CA LYS A 746 4.67 -8.86 -48.97
C LYS A 746 5.00 -10.13 -49.77
N GLN A 747 4.12 -10.54 -50.69
CA GLN A 747 4.28 -11.77 -51.47
C GLN A 747 4.83 -11.52 -52.89
N ASP A 748 5.16 -10.26 -53.22
CA ASP A 748 5.66 -9.84 -54.54
C ASP A 748 4.74 -10.25 -55.72
N LYS A 749 3.44 -10.43 -55.43
CA LYS A 749 2.42 -10.76 -56.42
C LYS A 749 1.86 -9.47 -56.99
N ILE A 750 2.44 -9.04 -58.12
CA ILE A 750 2.07 -7.80 -58.82
C ILE A 750 0.78 -7.97 -59.66
N GLU A 751 0.33 -9.22 -59.88
CA GLU A 751 -0.93 -9.49 -60.57
C GLU A 751 -2.12 -8.90 -59.79
N ASN A 752 -2.82 -7.94 -60.41
CA ASN A 752 -3.96 -7.17 -59.87
C ASN A 752 -3.66 -6.11 -58.80
N LEU A 753 -2.40 -5.69 -58.62
CA LEU A 753 -2.07 -4.66 -57.64
C LEU A 753 -2.81 -3.34 -57.89
N ASP A 754 -2.96 -2.93 -59.16
CA ASP A 754 -3.70 -1.70 -59.52
C ASP A 754 -5.17 -1.76 -59.06
N HIS A 755 -5.82 -2.91 -59.21
CA HIS A 755 -7.20 -3.10 -58.78
C HIS A 755 -7.33 -3.09 -57.24
N ILE A 756 -6.36 -3.68 -56.53
CA ILE A 756 -6.32 -3.67 -55.05
C ILE A 756 -6.04 -2.25 -54.54
N LEU A 757 -5.15 -1.51 -55.21
CA LEU A 757 -4.81 -0.14 -54.86
C LEU A 757 -5.99 0.82 -55.07
N ILE A 758 -6.71 0.69 -56.19
CA ILE A 758 -7.94 1.46 -56.46
C ILE A 758 -8.96 1.22 -55.36
N ARG A 759 -9.17 -0.04 -54.95
CA ARG A 759 -10.10 -0.39 -53.88
C ARG A 759 -9.67 0.17 -52.52
N PHE A 760 -8.38 0.13 -52.22
CA PHE A 760 -7.82 0.72 -51.00
C PHE A 760 -7.98 2.25 -50.98
N GLU A 761 -7.68 2.92 -52.08
CA GLU A 761 -7.85 4.38 -52.26
C GLU A 761 -9.32 4.78 -52.12
N GLN A 762 -10.24 4.05 -52.76
CA GLN A 762 -11.68 4.30 -52.64
C GLN A 762 -12.18 4.13 -51.21
N SER A 763 -11.86 3.02 -50.54
CA SER A 763 -12.29 2.78 -49.16
C SER A 763 -11.70 3.80 -48.18
N LEU A 764 -10.45 4.21 -48.37
CA LEU A 764 -9.80 5.19 -47.51
C LEU A 764 -10.43 6.58 -47.68
N ASN A 765 -10.68 6.99 -48.93
CA ASN A 765 -11.34 8.26 -49.25
C ASN A 765 -12.77 8.32 -48.74
N VAL A 766 -13.52 7.21 -48.77
CA VAL A 766 -14.88 7.16 -48.20
C VAL A 766 -14.84 7.43 -46.69
N VAL A 767 -13.91 6.80 -45.97
CA VAL A 767 -13.76 6.97 -44.51
C VAL A 767 -13.28 8.38 -44.15
N THR A 768 -12.23 8.90 -44.81
CA THR A 768 -11.68 10.24 -44.51
C THR A 768 -12.66 11.35 -44.85
N ASN A 769 -13.34 11.29 -46.01
CA ASN A 769 -14.35 12.28 -46.38
C ASN A 769 -15.56 12.28 -45.44
N SER A 770 -15.99 11.11 -44.97
CA SER A 770 -17.12 11.01 -44.04
C SER A 770 -16.77 11.60 -42.66
N ILE A 771 -15.54 11.40 -42.18
CA ILE A 771 -15.06 12.02 -40.94
C ILE A 771 -14.87 13.54 -41.11
N ASN A 772 -14.34 14.01 -42.25
CA ASN A 772 -14.16 15.43 -42.52
C ASN A 772 -15.50 16.19 -42.66
N LYS A 773 -16.55 15.55 -43.22
CA LYS A 773 -17.92 16.09 -43.22
C LYS A 773 -18.46 16.29 -41.80
N LEU A 774 -18.20 15.35 -40.89
CA LEU A 774 -18.58 15.46 -39.49
C LEU A 774 -17.86 16.63 -38.79
N LYS A 775 -16.57 16.81 -39.06
CA LYS A 775 -15.76 17.94 -38.55
C LYS A 775 -16.27 19.30 -39.04
N ASN A 776 -16.66 19.40 -40.31
CA ASN A 776 -17.15 20.65 -40.89
C ASN A 776 -18.56 21.02 -40.42
N LYS A 777 -19.45 20.03 -40.20
CA LYS A 777 -20.80 20.24 -39.68
C LYS A 777 -20.79 20.80 -38.25
N GLU A 778 -19.85 20.33 -37.41
CA GLU A 778 -19.65 20.89 -36.05
C GLU A 778 -19.06 22.30 -36.05
N ASN A 779 -18.13 22.62 -36.96
CA ASN A 779 -17.61 23.98 -37.08
C ASN A 779 -18.67 25.00 -37.57
N LEU A 780 -19.69 24.54 -38.30
CA LEU A 780 -20.84 25.35 -38.70
C LEU A 780 -21.83 25.51 -37.54
N GLU A 781 -22.16 24.44 -36.80
CA GLU A 781 -23.03 24.53 -35.61
C GLU A 781 -22.38 25.33 -34.45
N ALA A 782 -21.05 25.33 -34.32
CA ALA A 782 -20.32 26.13 -33.35
C ALA A 782 -20.22 27.63 -33.70
N ASN A 783 -20.37 28.00 -34.99
CA ASN A 783 -20.35 29.40 -35.43
C ASN A 783 -21.70 30.10 -35.20
N ASP A 784 -22.83 29.37 -35.27
CA ASP A 784 -24.16 29.93 -35.01
C ASP A 784 -24.39 30.25 -33.52
N GLU A 785 -23.67 29.60 -32.59
CA GLU A 785 -23.72 29.92 -31.15
C GLU A 785 -22.80 31.08 -30.74
N ILE A 786 -21.80 31.45 -31.56
CA ILE A 786 -20.85 32.53 -31.26
C ILE A 786 -21.36 33.90 -31.77
N GLU A 787 -22.25 33.96 -32.76
CA GLU A 787 -22.77 35.23 -33.30
C GLU A 787 -23.77 35.98 -32.39
N MET A 788 -24.22 35.39 -31.26
CA MET A 788 -25.16 36.07 -30.34
C MET A 788 -24.55 36.67 -29.07
N ASN A 789 -23.26 36.44 -28.79
CA ASN A 789 -22.58 37.06 -27.66
C ASN A 789 -21.20 37.56 -28.09
N ASN A 790 -21.11 38.86 -28.40
CA ASN A 790 -20.01 39.76 -28.04
C ASN A 790 -19.85 40.89 -29.06
N LEU A 791 -20.49 42.02 -28.77
CA LEU A 791 -20.06 43.33 -29.26
C LEU A 791 -19.34 44.05 -28.11
N ASP A 792 -18.20 44.64 -28.47
CA ASP A 792 -17.43 45.68 -27.77
C ASP A 792 -16.54 45.30 -26.56
N GLN A 793 -15.28 44.95 -26.85
CA GLN A 793 -14.14 45.31 -26.00
C GLN A 793 -13.02 45.89 -26.87
N GLU A 794 -12.71 47.18 -26.67
CA GLU A 794 -11.57 47.85 -27.28
C GLU A 794 -10.25 47.22 -26.81
N ILE A 795 -9.33 46.97 -27.75
CA ILE A 795 -8.00 46.41 -27.48
C ILE A 795 -7.13 47.49 -26.82
N ASP A 796 -6.60 47.23 -25.62
CA ASP A 796 -5.62 48.11 -24.97
C ASP A 796 -4.26 48.00 -25.66
N LEU A 797 -4.00 48.94 -26.58
CA LEU A 797 -2.77 49.00 -27.38
C LEU A 797 -1.52 49.20 -26.52
N SER A 798 -1.62 49.74 -25.30
CA SER A 798 -0.47 49.97 -24.41
C SER A 798 0.06 48.67 -23.80
N GLN A 799 -0.84 47.73 -23.51
CA GLN A 799 -0.50 46.41 -22.99
C GLN A 799 0.14 45.55 -24.08
N VAL A 800 -0.38 45.64 -25.30
CA VAL A 800 0.18 44.95 -26.48
C VAL A 800 1.61 45.41 -26.76
N GLU A 801 1.87 46.72 -26.74
CA GLU A 801 3.22 47.26 -27.00
C GLU A 801 4.24 46.82 -25.94
N THR A 802 3.81 46.72 -24.68
CA THR A 802 4.65 46.24 -23.57
C THR A 802 5.02 44.77 -23.74
N LEU A 803 4.04 43.93 -24.10
CA LEU A 803 4.26 42.50 -24.34
C LEU A 803 5.15 42.25 -25.57
N ILE A 804 4.98 43.03 -26.64
CA ILE A 804 5.86 42.93 -27.82
C ILE A 804 7.31 43.28 -27.47
N LYS A 805 7.55 44.32 -26.66
CA LYS A 805 8.90 44.69 -26.21
C LYS A 805 9.54 43.62 -25.33
N SER A 806 8.76 43.02 -24.43
CA SER A 806 9.20 41.91 -23.58
C SER A 806 9.58 40.68 -24.42
N LEU A 807 8.71 40.30 -25.36
CA LEU A 807 8.98 39.19 -26.29
C LEU A 807 10.23 39.42 -27.14
N ILE A 808 10.45 40.64 -27.63
CA ILE A 808 11.66 40.98 -28.39
C ILE A 808 12.92 40.76 -27.53
N SER A 809 12.85 41.07 -26.23
CA SER A 809 13.96 40.80 -25.31
C SER A 809 14.19 39.31 -25.13
N LEU A 810 13.14 38.53 -24.83
CA LEU A 810 13.24 37.09 -24.58
C LEU A 810 13.70 36.31 -25.83
N VAL A 811 13.20 36.70 -27.01
CA VAL A 811 13.61 36.10 -28.28
C VAL A 811 15.08 36.40 -28.60
N ASN A 812 15.58 37.61 -28.30
CA ASN A 812 17.00 37.95 -28.48
C ASN A 812 17.93 37.23 -27.49
N GLU A 813 17.41 36.86 -26.31
CA GLU A 813 18.15 36.11 -25.28
C GLU A 813 18.02 34.58 -25.45
N TYR A 814 17.31 34.11 -26.49
CA TYR A 814 17.02 32.69 -26.75
C TYR A 814 16.31 31.99 -25.57
N ASP A 815 15.46 32.72 -24.84
CA ASP A 815 14.75 32.22 -23.66
C ASP A 815 13.47 31.45 -24.06
N SER A 816 13.28 30.26 -23.47
CA SER A 816 12.08 29.43 -23.65
C SER A 816 10.81 30.07 -23.09
N ASP A 817 10.93 31.03 -22.17
CA ASP A 817 9.78 31.76 -21.62
C ASP A 817 9.07 32.64 -22.67
N ALA A 818 9.69 32.88 -23.84
CA ALA A 818 9.06 33.54 -24.99
C ALA A 818 7.75 32.85 -25.45
N ILE A 819 7.62 31.52 -25.25
CA ILE A 819 6.40 30.76 -25.61
C ILE A 819 5.21 31.18 -24.72
N ASN A 820 5.45 31.31 -23.41
CA ASN A 820 4.41 31.68 -22.44
C ASN A 820 3.94 33.11 -22.65
N GLU A 821 4.88 34.01 -22.93
CA GLU A 821 4.58 35.42 -23.18
C GLU A 821 3.88 35.61 -24.54
N PHE A 822 4.23 34.80 -25.55
CA PHE A 822 3.55 34.79 -26.86
C PHE A 822 2.07 34.42 -26.75
N LEU A 823 1.73 33.44 -25.92
CA LEU A 823 0.34 33.02 -25.71
C LEU A 823 -0.51 34.17 -25.14
N GLN A 824 0.05 34.97 -24.23
CA GLN A 824 -0.63 36.16 -23.69
C GLN A 824 -0.84 37.22 -24.78
N LEU A 825 0.15 37.46 -25.64
CA LEU A 825 0.02 38.39 -26.77
C LEU A 825 -1.01 37.91 -27.79
N LYS A 826 -1.04 36.61 -28.07
CA LYS A 826 -1.99 35.97 -28.99
C LYS A 826 -3.42 36.14 -28.48
N ASP A 827 -3.69 35.87 -27.21
CA ASP A 827 -5.04 36.01 -26.63
C ASP A 827 -5.59 37.44 -26.73
N LEU A 828 -4.73 38.45 -26.66
CA LEU A 828 -5.11 39.86 -26.80
C LEU A 828 -5.38 40.26 -28.25
N LEU A 829 -4.60 39.76 -29.21
CA LEU A 829 -4.64 40.19 -30.61
C LEU A 829 -5.43 39.26 -31.54
N ILE A 830 -5.81 38.05 -31.12
CA ILE A 830 -6.53 37.06 -31.94
C ILE A 830 -7.92 37.55 -32.38
N LYS A 831 -8.47 38.55 -31.67
CA LYS A 831 -9.76 39.18 -31.95
C LYS A 831 -9.75 40.08 -33.18
N ASP A 832 -8.58 40.60 -33.59
CA ASP A 832 -8.46 41.46 -34.78
C ASP A 832 -7.85 40.69 -35.96
N SER A 833 -8.65 40.54 -37.01
CA SER A 833 -8.31 39.83 -38.24
C SER A 833 -7.01 40.34 -38.91
N LYS A 834 -6.62 41.59 -38.65
CA LYS A 834 -5.42 42.22 -39.21
C LYS A 834 -4.11 41.56 -38.74
N TYR A 835 -4.09 40.98 -37.53
CA TYR A 835 -2.87 40.42 -36.92
C TYR A 835 -2.80 38.89 -37.01
N ARG A 836 -3.91 38.22 -37.34
CA ARG A 836 -4.05 36.75 -37.28
C ARG A 836 -3.02 35.99 -38.12
N LEU A 837 -2.69 36.51 -39.31
CA LEU A 837 -1.71 35.87 -40.19
C LEU A 837 -0.28 35.99 -39.65
N LEU A 838 0.05 37.16 -39.07
CA LEU A 838 1.35 37.39 -38.45
C LEU A 838 1.51 36.61 -37.15
N LEU A 839 0.44 36.46 -36.35
CA LEU A 839 0.45 35.68 -35.11
C LEU A 839 0.64 34.18 -35.36
N ASN A 840 -0.04 33.61 -36.36
CA ASN A 840 0.16 32.19 -36.72
C ASN A 840 1.59 31.92 -37.23
N GLN A 841 2.15 32.88 -37.97
CA GLN A 841 3.55 32.81 -38.40
C GLN A 841 4.49 32.87 -37.19
N LEU A 842 4.28 33.83 -36.29
CA LEU A 842 5.09 33.98 -35.07
C LEU A 842 5.00 32.76 -34.14
N GLU A 843 3.82 32.16 -34.03
CA GLU A 843 3.61 30.92 -33.27
C GLU A 843 4.44 29.77 -33.83
N THR A 844 4.52 29.67 -35.15
CA THR A 844 5.31 28.62 -35.81
C THR A 844 6.80 28.88 -35.60
N GLU A 845 7.25 30.13 -35.74
CA GLU A 845 8.65 30.53 -35.57
C GLU A 845 9.11 30.33 -34.11
N ILE A 846 8.32 30.75 -33.11
CA ILE A 846 8.64 30.59 -31.69
C ILE A 846 8.60 29.11 -31.25
N ASN A 847 7.59 28.34 -31.66
CA ASN A 847 7.49 26.91 -31.30
C ASN A 847 8.54 26.04 -31.99
N SER A 848 9.12 26.52 -33.09
CA SER A 848 10.23 25.84 -33.79
C SER A 848 11.61 26.38 -33.42
N PHE A 849 11.71 27.27 -32.42
CA PHE A 849 12.95 27.91 -31.94
C PHE A 849 13.70 28.72 -33.02
N GLN A 850 12.97 29.20 -34.04
CA GLN A 850 13.48 30.09 -35.10
C GLN A 850 13.46 31.54 -34.62
N PHE A 851 14.33 31.86 -33.66
CA PHE A 851 14.28 33.13 -32.94
C PHE A 851 14.71 34.34 -33.78
N ASP A 852 15.59 34.18 -34.77
CA ASP A 852 15.97 35.27 -35.67
C ASP A 852 14.81 35.69 -36.58
N GLU A 853 14.05 34.72 -37.10
CA GLU A 853 12.82 34.94 -37.87
C GLU A 853 11.70 35.51 -37.00
N ALA A 854 11.51 34.95 -35.79
CA ALA A 854 10.53 35.44 -34.82
C ALA A 854 10.80 36.90 -34.43
N HIS A 855 12.06 37.31 -34.27
CA HIS A 855 12.43 38.69 -33.99
C HIS A 855 12.04 39.62 -35.15
N ALA A 856 12.27 39.23 -36.40
CA ALA A 856 11.88 40.01 -37.57
C ALA A 856 10.35 40.15 -37.70
N SER A 857 9.61 39.08 -37.37
CA SER A 857 8.14 39.07 -37.35
C SER A 857 7.57 39.92 -36.20
N LEU A 858 8.20 39.93 -35.03
CA LEU A 858 7.85 40.80 -33.89
C LEU A 858 8.06 42.28 -34.20
N LEU A 859 9.13 42.65 -34.92
CA LEU A 859 9.36 44.02 -35.36
C LEU A 859 8.31 44.49 -36.37
N LYS A 860 7.81 43.61 -37.23
CA LYS A 860 6.67 43.91 -38.12
C LYS A 860 5.38 44.09 -37.33
N LEU A 861 5.14 43.26 -36.31
CA LEU A 861 3.98 43.35 -35.42
C LEU A 861 3.98 44.68 -34.65
N SER A 862 5.14 45.10 -34.12
CA SER A 862 5.35 46.37 -33.43
C SER A 862 5.00 47.59 -34.31
N LYS A 863 5.44 47.58 -35.58
CA LYS A 863 5.10 48.65 -36.54
C LYS A 863 3.62 48.70 -36.90
N LEU A 864 2.92 47.57 -36.86
CA LEU A 864 1.49 47.50 -37.12
C LEU A 864 0.65 48.03 -35.95
N SER A 865 1.16 47.98 -34.70
CA SER A 865 0.50 48.50 -33.50
C SER A 865 0.65 50.01 -33.27
N GLU A 866 1.68 50.68 -33.83
CA GLU A 866 1.96 52.11 -33.59
C GLU A 866 1.12 53.12 -34.41
N GLY A 867 0.36 52.70 -35.42
CA GLY A 867 -0.68 53.51 -36.10
C GLY A 867 -0.31 54.92 -36.61
N GLY A 868 0.28 55.03 -37.81
CA GLY A 868 0.34 56.27 -38.62
C GLY A 868 0.10 55.99 -40.12
N PRO A 869 -0.36 56.95 -40.95
CA PRO A 869 -1.32 56.69 -42.04
C PRO A 869 -0.76 56.24 -43.40
N SER A 870 -1.66 55.58 -44.13
CA SER A 870 -1.82 55.47 -45.60
C SER A 870 -1.08 54.38 -46.37
N GLY A 871 -1.86 53.78 -47.28
CA GLY A 871 -1.49 52.69 -48.18
C GLY A 871 -0.34 52.96 -49.14
N LYS A 872 0.03 51.86 -49.82
CA LYS A 872 1.08 51.68 -50.85
C LYS A 872 2.51 51.65 -50.30
N GLU A 873 2.96 50.45 -49.96
CA GLU A 873 4.11 49.79 -50.58
C GLU A 873 4.25 48.39 -49.99
N LEU A 874 4.90 47.48 -50.73
CA LEU A 874 5.10 46.04 -50.48
C LEU A 874 4.04 45.12 -51.12
N SER A 875 3.95 45.24 -52.45
CA SER A 875 4.03 44.07 -53.34
C SER A 875 5.39 43.39 -53.23
#